data_AF-A8BUQ9-F1
#
_entry.id   AF-A8BUQ9-F1
#
_cell.length_a   1.000
_cell.length_b   1.000
_cell.length_c   1.000
_cell.angle_alpha   90.00
_cell.angle_beta   90.00
_cell.angle_gamma   90.00
#
_symmetry.space_group_name_H-M   'P 1'
#
loop_
_entity.id
_entity.type
_entity.pdbx_description
1 polymer ?
#
loop_
_entity_poly.entity_id
_entity_poly.type
_entity_poly.pdbx_seq_one_letter_code
_entity_poly.pdbx_strand_id
1 'polypeptide(L)'
;MLMLLICLCLCLSTFPFPSPPDPVTLNFKYLSLFTAIKPFYVLGDRAQYPQELIEKYLKSLSQYAKGYASLFSANKQGWDDMLPLTSAPTMRGHISRMLMMSIAYQTEGSALYKDESCFHKILSAFVTLSQHYTAGIPCTPDEYLWSLVIPDEIINLLIVLNNIYIPTNNVEYEKGLRAILQGLFTIPAKSQLVQECTGDPTEWYDDTRCPVSAVLMELCAAKIVIFSSLMVGDLSSMTKYYNRVSALLEARDPDYDVVPQPVLYDGFRTDGTFVEYYSSVIFGSTGQSLLYLLSCILAPAKQIEEALLSNKSPGDVVKITSQVSTILQEVATYFTGTILPFVANCGFVDSLSGAEVASGVDNPYKRLGNILIGLFQIVSVANSSGYSLHASYERIYKHCNYFILNCPQLKVHLISHLNFPTLGLWNKVTGVFLSSPAYPGELMVGHYPLIHGDHYAYQARHFSLIIAMNSYRTRNFQCINDLNKLGFYQAAGAVFPFVRDHPKQYEDYVLLASSHDYAGIIYDSGYLPDCSSQSHLYGTLSPGRFVSSITDGTHGSATMDYYNAYSNTIRYKTIYLMESLSEGLHVAQLTSTKTRSITLIANLATIPLGEKDTKEVYVDGIKQTSVGNYSFLLARKILFKITPHSGKAYAAALIFPVSLSGIISDMAVIRSYNYVGGKAHITKSFHVLIVTTTLQRASPSPGSGQWQPFQSLVYSYYPYLPIDTTDDQLNGLMNSYTLSFGGGSQAEHTVDDNTGMLSYTQGDNRIIALNFYSAGTATLYGSTTIQSSVISQVLFVQAPGKYTITVRNPVSSTATEIRLELNGLADMVSVQHWCTTGGSTGANNLYVVARLSRIATCQIVVTRGASPAPLPSNIPPSTGRPPYVPPSEPLDDLLYDTSTDIIKILTPNGNRMRDDWIIATSVIVVIVFMAICVGIGTWKCRVMRKALMHVHNKSHRFEPINISETITHLNNQASDVDVAQSQGSPRFNITNSHMTLEEAIQISKAIDGSRSWTFESSRRQKLE
;
A
#
# COMPACT_ATOMS: atom_id res chain seq x y z
N MET A 1 23.67 17.36 -27.85
CA MET A 1 22.21 17.39 -27.63
C MET A 1 21.76 16.28 -26.70
N LEU A 2 22.08 15.00 -26.95
CA LEU A 2 21.71 13.88 -26.07
C LEU A 2 22.13 14.08 -24.61
N MET A 3 23.39 14.45 -24.33
CA MET A 3 23.86 14.81 -22.97
C MET A 3 23.14 16.01 -22.36
N LEU A 4 22.72 16.97 -23.18
CA LEU A 4 21.98 18.16 -22.70
C LEU A 4 20.52 17.80 -22.43
N LEU A 5 19.94 16.88 -23.21
CA LEU A 5 18.60 16.31 -23.02
C LEU A 5 18.58 15.39 -21.78
N ILE A 6 19.63 14.59 -21.58
CA ILE A 6 19.83 13.75 -20.40
C ILE A 6 20.01 14.62 -19.16
N CYS A 7 20.85 15.67 -19.19
CA CYS A 7 20.95 16.63 -18.10
C CYS A 7 19.63 17.38 -17.86
N LEU A 8 18.89 17.77 -18.90
CA LEU A 8 17.57 18.39 -18.74
C LEU A 8 16.56 17.43 -18.14
N CYS A 9 16.52 16.17 -18.55
CA CYS A 9 15.65 15.14 -17.97
C CYS A 9 16.03 14.81 -16.52
N LEU A 10 17.33 14.74 -16.18
CA LEU A 10 17.84 14.54 -14.81
C LEU A 10 17.59 15.76 -13.91
N CYS A 11 17.65 16.98 -14.45
CA CYS A 11 17.26 18.20 -13.73
C CYS A 11 15.74 18.38 -13.61
N LEU A 12 14.95 17.63 -14.38
CA LEU A 12 13.48 17.64 -14.33
C LEU A 12 12.92 16.48 -13.48
N SER A 13 13.73 15.47 -13.12
CA SER A 13 13.30 14.32 -12.31
C SER A 13 13.43 14.52 -10.81
N THR A 14 14.28 15.44 -10.33
CA THR A 14 14.52 15.67 -8.91
C THR A 14 13.57 16.72 -8.31
N PHE A 15 13.18 16.54 -7.04
CA PHE A 15 12.35 17.54 -6.35
C PHE A 15 13.10 18.89 -6.30
N PRO A 16 12.47 20.00 -6.72
CA PRO A 16 13.16 21.26 -6.92
C PRO A 16 13.41 22.00 -5.61
N PHE A 17 14.55 21.77 -4.97
CA PHE A 17 15.00 22.58 -3.84
C PHE A 17 15.41 23.98 -4.31
N PRO A 18 14.87 25.06 -3.70
CA PRO A 18 15.32 26.41 -4.01
C PRO A 18 16.75 26.62 -3.48
N SER A 19 17.50 27.49 -4.13
CA SER A 19 18.78 27.94 -3.58
C SER A 19 18.54 28.71 -2.28
N PRO A 20 19.37 28.52 -1.25
CA PRO A 20 19.24 29.29 -0.01
C PRO A 20 19.37 30.78 -0.33
N PRO A 21 18.45 31.65 0.14
CA PRO A 21 18.60 33.08 -0.03
C PRO A 21 19.83 33.58 0.73
N ASP A 22 20.64 34.44 0.11
CA ASP A 22 21.82 35.03 0.73
C ASP A 22 21.71 36.58 0.71
N PRO A 23 21.52 37.25 1.86
CA PRO A 23 21.35 36.69 3.21
C PRO A 23 19.92 36.18 3.48
N VAL A 24 19.78 35.16 4.34
CA VAL A 24 18.47 34.67 4.81
C VAL A 24 17.77 35.76 5.62
N THR A 25 16.69 36.32 5.06
CA THR A 25 15.86 37.34 5.70
C THR A 25 14.52 36.73 6.11
N LEU A 26 14.16 36.85 7.39
CA LEU A 26 12.88 36.35 7.91
C LEU A 26 11.73 37.21 7.41
N ASN A 27 10.62 36.57 7.04
CA ASN A 27 9.37 37.25 6.73
C ASN A 27 8.29 36.88 7.75
N PHE A 28 8.10 37.73 8.75
CA PHE A 28 7.11 37.53 9.81
C PHE A 28 5.66 37.61 9.31
N LYS A 29 5.40 38.18 8.13
CA LYS A 29 4.05 38.30 7.55
C LYS A 29 3.39 36.92 7.43
N TYR A 30 4.16 35.91 7.04
CA TYR A 30 3.66 34.56 6.76
C TYR A 30 3.93 33.55 7.89
N LEU A 31 4.58 33.97 8.99
CA LEU A 31 4.72 33.11 10.18
C LEU A 31 3.37 32.94 10.91
N SER A 32 2.46 33.90 10.74
CA SER A 32 1.07 33.79 11.19
C SER A 32 0.32 32.61 10.53
N LEU A 33 0.80 32.09 9.39
CA LEU A 33 0.20 30.96 8.69
C LEU A 33 0.33 29.64 9.45
N PHE A 34 1.30 29.53 10.37
CA PHE A 34 1.45 28.34 11.22
C PHE A 34 0.34 28.21 12.28
N THR A 35 -0.47 29.24 12.47
CA THR A 35 -1.65 29.18 13.37
C THR A 35 -2.70 28.19 12.87
N ALA A 36 -2.81 27.94 11.56
CA ALA A 36 -3.74 26.97 10.99
C ALA A 36 -3.40 25.51 11.41
N ILE A 37 -2.14 25.25 11.74
CA ILE A 37 -1.63 23.92 12.09
C ILE A 37 -1.53 23.74 13.62
N LYS A 38 -1.51 24.84 14.38
CA LYS A 38 -1.47 24.81 15.84
C LYS A 38 -2.48 23.81 16.47
N PRO A 39 -3.74 23.71 15.99
CA PRO A 39 -4.71 22.75 16.54
C PRO A 39 -4.32 21.28 16.37
N PHE A 40 -3.29 20.95 15.59
CA PHE A 40 -2.78 19.58 15.49
C PHE A 40 -1.97 19.17 16.71
N TYR A 41 -1.41 20.13 17.45
CA TYR A 41 -0.49 19.87 18.56
C TYR A 41 -0.99 20.42 19.89
N VAL A 42 -1.69 21.56 19.87
CA VAL A 42 -2.12 22.26 21.09
C VAL A 42 -3.63 22.16 21.22
N LEU A 43 -4.07 21.72 22.41
CA LEU A 43 -5.49 21.63 22.76
C LEU A 43 -6.10 23.05 22.84
N GLY A 44 -6.94 23.38 21.86
CA GLY A 44 -7.57 24.71 21.76
C GLY A 44 -8.90 24.83 22.49
N ASP A 45 -9.85 23.93 22.21
CA ASP A 45 -11.21 23.94 22.77
C ASP A 45 -11.49 22.63 23.51
N ARG A 46 -11.57 22.71 24.84
CA ARG A 46 -11.85 21.55 25.70
C ARG A 46 -13.28 21.04 25.59
N ALA A 47 -14.23 21.84 25.12
CA ALA A 47 -15.62 21.41 24.99
C ALA A 47 -15.79 20.30 23.93
N GLN A 48 -14.79 20.10 23.06
CA GLN A 48 -14.82 19.10 21.99
C GLN A 48 -14.55 17.66 22.46
N TYR A 49 -14.39 17.40 23.76
CA TYR A 49 -14.03 16.07 24.24
C TYR A 49 -14.77 15.73 25.55
N PRO A 50 -15.00 14.44 25.82
CA PRO A 50 -15.36 14.00 27.16
C PRO A 50 -14.27 14.36 28.17
N GLN A 51 -14.70 14.86 29.33
CA GLN A 51 -13.82 15.33 30.41
C GLN A 51 -12.73 14.31 30.80
N GLU A 52 -13.11 13.03 30.91
CA GLU A 52 -12.19 11.93 31.27
C GLU A 52 -11.02 11.79 30.29
N LEU A 53 -11.24 12.02 28.98
CA LEU A 53 -10.18 11.90 27.97
C LEU A 53 -9.18 13.04 28.08
N ILE A 54 -9.67 14.25 28.30
CA ILE A 54 -8.83 15.43 28.50
C ILE A 54 -7.97 15.26 29.75
N GLU A 55 -8.55 14.82 30.86
CA GLU A 55 -7.82 14.63 32.11
C GLU A 55 -6.69 13.60 31.96
N LYS A 56 -6.96 12.49 31.25
CA LYS A 56 -5.94 11.48 30.94
C LYS A 56 -4.82 12.05 30.06
N TYR A 57 -5.15 12.78 29.01
CA TYR A 57 -4.18 13.44 28.14
C TYR A 57 -3.32 14.45 28.92
N LEU A 58 -3.95 15.38 29.65
CA LEU A 58 -3.27 16.43 30.40
C LEU A 58 -2.34 15.85 31.47
N LYS A 59 -2.76 14.79 32.16
CA LYS A 59 -1.93 14.07 33.14
C LYS A 59 -0.69 13.48 32.47
N SER A 60 -0.86 12.78 31.35
CA SER A 60 0.24 12.17 30.61
C SER A 60 1.22 13.21 30.07
N LEU A 61 0.71 14.23 29.36
CA LEU A 61 1.50 15.34 28.84
C LEU A 61 2.28 16.04 29.96
N SER A 62 1.63 16.33 31.08
CA SER A 62 2.26 16.97 32.24
C SER A 62 3.37 16.12 32.85
N GLN A 63 3.15 14.81 32.97
CA GLN A 63 4.13 13.89 33.55
C GLN A 63 5.41 13.86 32.73
N TYR A 64 5.30 13.65 31.40
CA TYR A 64 6.48 13.60 30.54
C TYR A 64 7.18 14.95 30.42
N ALA A 65 6.42 16.03 30.16
CA ALA A 65 7.00 17.36 29.97
C ALA A 65 7.69 17.86 31.25
N LYS A 66 7.10 17.64 32.44
CA LYS A 66 7.77 17.97 33.72
C LYS A 66 9.04 17.14 33.93
N GLY A 67 9.01 15.86 33.59
CA GLY A 67 10.20 15.00 33.63
C GLY A 67 11.34 15.61 32.82
N TYR A 68 11.09 15.96 31.56
CA TYR A 68 12.11 16.62 30.73
C TYR A 68 12.54 17.99 31.26
N ALA A 69 11.61 18.81 31.74
CA ALA A 69 11.95 20.11 32.32
C ALA A 69 12.81 19.99 33.59
N SER A 70 12.62 18.94 34.39
CA SER A 70 13.42 18.68 35.60
C SER A 70 14.82 18.15 35.30
N LEU A 71 14.98 17.38 34.22
CA LEU A 71 16.27 16.82 33.78
C LEU A 71 17.09 17.79 32.92
N PHE A 72 16.56 18.99 32.65
CA PHE A 72 17.25 19.98 31.83
C PHE A 72 18.45 20.59 32.58
N SER A 73 19.63 20.55 31.96
CA SER A 73 20.86 21.14 32.47
C SER A 73 21.03 22.56 31.93
N ALA A 74 20.85 23.57 32.79
CA ALA A 74 21.04 24.97 32.41
C ALA A 74 22.49 25.27 31.93
N ASN A 75 23.48 24.64 32.56
CA ASN A 75 24.90 24.85 32.22
C ASN A 75 25.26 24.32 30.83
N LYS A 76 24.64 23.22 30.41
CA LYS A 76 24.87 22.61 29.10
C LYS A 76 23.81 22.99 28.07
N GLN A 77 22.79 23.76 28.48
CA GLN A 77 21.69 24.23 27.65
C GLN A 77 20.93 23.08 26.94
N GLY A 78 20.81 21.93 27.61
CA GLY A 78 20.19 20.73 27.05
C GLY A 78 20.07 19.59 28.06
N TRP A 79 19.97 18.36 27.58
CA TRP A 79 19.92 17.16 28.43
C TRP A 79 21.21 16.35 28.33
N ASP A 80 21.72 15.91 29.48
CA ASP A 80 23.01 15.21 29.56
C ASP A 80 23.06 13.92 28.72
N ASP A 81 21.94 13.22 28.60
CA ASP A 81 21.80 12.00 27.81
C ASP A 81 21.53 12.25 26.31
N MET A 82 21.36 13.51 25.92
CA MET A 82 21.18 13.93 24.52
C MET A 82 22.37 14.74 24.00
N LEU A 83 23.33 15.12 24.85
CA LEU A 83 24.48 15.91 24.44
C LEU A 83 25.74 15.04 24.31
N PRO A 84 26.61 15.30 23.31
CA PRO A 84 26.50 16.34 22.29
C PRO A 84 25.51 16.00 21.14
N LEU A 85 25.01 17.03 20.45
CA LEU A 85 24.08 16.90 19.31
C LEU A 85 24.81 16.55 18.01
N THR A 86 25.67 15.53 18.04
CA THR A 86 26.49 15.11 16.89
C THR A 86 25.93 13.92 16.12
N SER A 87 24.86 13.30 16.62
CA SER A 87 24.24 12.12 16.00
C SER A 87 22.76 12.36 15.72
N ALA A 88 22.21 11.68 14.72
CA ALA A 88 20.79 11.79 14.41
C ALA A 88 19.88 11.37 15.58
N PRO A 89 20.14 10.25 16.31
CA PRO A 89 19.32 9.87 17.46
C PRO A 89 19.29 10.93 18.58
N THR A 90 20.46 11.50 18.92
CA THR A 90 20.53 12.53 19.97
C THR A 90 19.86 13.84 19.53
N MET A 91 20.01 14.22 18.26
CA MET A 91 19.33 15.39 17.68
C MET A 91 17.80 15.25 17.74
N ARG A 92 17.26 14.11 17.27
CA ARG A 92 15.82 13.82 17.30
C ARG A 92 15.28 13.77 18.73
N GLY A 93 16.01 13.15 19.65
CA GLY A 93 15.66 13.11 21.07
C GLY A 93 15.58 14.52 21.69
N HIS A 94 16.51 15.40 21.36
CA HIS A 94 16.52 16.80 21.78
C HIS A 94 15.30 17.57 21.24
N ILE A 95 15.01 17.45 19.94
CA ILE A 95 13.85 18.08 19.29
C ILE A 95 12.54 17.59 19.90
N SER A 96 12.38 16.28 20.09
CA SER A 96 11.16 15.68 20.64
C SER A 96 10.86 16.16 22.07
N ARG A 97 11.88 16.24 22.94
CA ARG A 97 11.73 16.78 24.30
C ARG A 97 11.31 18.25 24.30
N MET A 98 11.93 19.05 23.44
CA MET A 98 11.54 20.45 23.26
C MET A 98 10.10 20.59 22.77
N LEU A 99 9.71 19.82 21.76
CA LEU A 99 8.35 19.85 21.21
C LEU A 99 7.33 19.53 22.30
N MET A 100 7.55 18.48 23.09
CA MET A 100 6.63 18.10 24.16
C MET A 100 6.53 19.15 25.27
N MET A 101 7.66 19.73 25.70
CA MET A 101 7.66 20.85 26.65
C MET A 101 6.92 22.08 26.09
N SER A 102 7.10 22.37 24.80
CA SER A 102 6.46 23.50 24.12
C SER A 102 4.95 23.32 23.96
N ILE A 103 4.49 22.09 23.72
CA ILE A 103 3.06 21.74 23.72
C ILE A 103 2.49 21.90 25.13
N ALA A 104 3.16 21.37 26.16
CA ALA A 104 2.74 21.54 27.54
C ALA A 104 2.66 23.02 27.94
N TYR A 105 3.67 23.82 27.62
CA TYR A 105 3.69 25.26 27.90
C TYR A 105 2.47 26.01 27.35
N GLN A 106 2.00 25.64 26.16
CA GLN A 106 0.85 26.27 25.52
C GLN A 106 -0.51 25.65 25.90
N THR A 107 -0.52 24.42 26.42
CA THR A 107 -1.75 23.69 26.71
C THR A 107 -2.25 24.05 28.11
N GLU A 108 -3.36 24.79 28.17
CA GLU A 108 -3.99 25.15 29.43
C GLU A 108 -4.31 23.88 30.24
N GLY A 109 -4.10 23.92 31.56
CA GLY A 109 -4.36 22.79 32.46
C GLY A 109 -3.21 21.76 32.49
N SER A 110 -2.22 21.89 31.59
CA SER A 110 -0.96 21.19 31.77
C SER A 110 -0.16 21.81 32.92
N ALA A 111 0.71 21.01 33.50
CA ALA A 111 1.47 21.41 34.67
C ALA A 111 2.68 22.32 34.36
N LEU A 112 2.95 22.62 33.08
CA LEU A 112 3.92 23.62 32.63
C LEU A 112 3.26 24.80 31.90
N TYR A 113 1.93 24.90 31.95
CA TYR A 113 1.19 25.94 31.25
C TYR A 113 1.69 27.33 31.66
N LYS A 114 2.22 28.08 30.68
CA LYS A 114 2.81 29.42 30.86
C LYS A 114 3.90 29.50 31.95
N ASP A 115 4.56 28.38 32.28
CA ASP A 115 5.64 28.36 33.27
C ASP A 115 6.89 29.11 32.77
N GLU A 116 7.34 30.10 33.52
CA GLU A 116 8.45 30.98 33.14
C GLU A 116 9.79 30.23 33.06
N SER A 117 10.04 29.29 33.97
CA SER A 117 11.25 28.46 33.92
C SER A 117 11.28 27.60 32.65
N CYS A 118 10.15 26.99 32.31
CA CYS A 118 9.98 26.21 31.09
C CYS A 118 10.22 27.05 29.83
N PHE A 119 9.68 28.27 29.78
CA PHE A 119 9.92 29.22 28.68
C PHE A 119 11.42 29.41 28.43
N HIS A 120 12.20 29.76 29.46
CA HIS A 120 13.65 29.96 29.29
C HIS A 120 14.42 28.68 28.93
N LYS A 121 14.01 27.52 29.47
CA LYS A 121 14.62 26.22 29.13
C LYS A 121 14.41 25.84 27.67
N ILE A 122 13.19 26.04 27.15
CA ILE A 122 12.88 25.78 25.73
C ILE A 122 13.73 26.69 24.83
N LEU A 123 13.81 27.99 25.14
CA LEU A 123 14.61 28.93 24.37
C LEU A 123 16.09 28.55 24.37
N SER A 124 16.64 28.22 25.54
CA SER A 124 18.03 27.79 25.67
C SER A 124 18.30 26.53 24.86
N ALA A 125 17.42 25.53 24.92
CA ALA A 125 17.54 24.29 24.14
C ALA A 125 17.50 24.56 22.62
N PHE A 126 16.66 25.51 22.18
CA PHE A 126 16.55 25.92 20.77
C PHE A 126 17.81 26.63 20.28
N VAL A 127 18.39 27.52 21.10
CA VAL A 127 19.66 28.18 20.77
C VAL A 127 20.76 27.14 20.58
N THR A 128 20.86 26.15 21.49
CA THR A 128 21.81 25.04 21.34
C THR A 128 21.56 24.23 20.08
N LEU A 129 20.31 23.90 19.75
CA LEU A 129 19.95 23.22 18.50
C LEU A 129 20.42 24.02 17.28
N SER A 130 20.18 25.33 17.26
CA SER A 130 20.57 26.22 16.14
C SER A 130 22.08 26.35 15.91
N GLN A 131 22.87 26.14 16.96
CA GLN A 131 24.33 26.13 16.87
C GLN A 131 24.88 24.82 16.30
N HIS A 132 24.13 23.72 16.43
CA HIS A 132 24.58 22.40 15.99
C HIS A 132 24.00 22.02 14.62
N TYR A 133 22.73 22.32 14.37
CA TYR A 133 22.10 22.09 13.07
C TYR A 133 22.50 23.18 12.06
N THR A 134 23.69 23.02 11.49
CA THR A 134 24.29 23.99 10.56
C THR A 134 24.51 23.38 9.18
N ALA A 135 24.59 24.22 8.14
CA ALA A 135 24.79 23.79 6.75
C ALA A 135 26.07 22.97 6.47
N GLY A 136 27.00 22.90 7.43
CA GLY A 136 28.25 22.14 7.35
C GLY A 136 28.25 20.83 8.15
N ILE A 137 27.12 20.43 8.74
CA ILE A 137 27.05 19.20 9.53
C ILE A 137 27.31 17.95 8.64
N PRO A 138 28.20 17.02 9.06
CA PRO A 138 28.39 15.78 8.32
C PRO A 138 27.12 14.94 8.40
N CYS A 139 26.61 14.50 7.25
CA CYS A 139 25.35 13.77 7.14
C CYS A 139 25.53 12.24 7.17
N THR A 140 26.75 11.72 7.29
CA THR A 140 27.03 10.28 7.33
C THR A 140 27.18 9.77 8.77
N PRO A 141 26.77 8.52 9.08
CA PRO A 141 26.21 7.50 8.17
C PRO A 141 24.70 7.62 7.90
N ASP A 142 23.94 8.42 8.67
CA ASP A 142 22.47 8.44 8.63
C ASP A 142 21.89 9.53 7.70
N GLU A 143 22.26 9.50 6.42
CA GLU A 143 21.95 10.60 5.49
C GLU A 143 20.45 10.88 5.36
N TYR A 144 19.62 9.84 5.33
CA TYR A 144 18.15 9.97 5.33
C TYR A 144 17.63 10.77 6.53
N LEU A 145 18.14 10.45 7.73
CA LEU A 145 17.68 11.11 8.95
C LEU A 145 18.07 12.59 8.96
N TRP A 146 19.31 12.90 8.56
CA TRP A 146 19.80 14.28 8.51
C TRP A 146 19.12 15.13 7.42
N SER A 147 18.80 14.50 6.29
CA SER A 147 18.35 15.21 5.09
C SER A 147 16.84 15.35 4.99
N LEU A 148 16.05 14.50 5.67
CA LEU A 148 14.59 14.56 5.62
C LEU A 148 13.94 14.52 7.01
N VAL A 149 14.27 13.51 7.85
CA VAL A 149 13.56 13.30 9.12
C VAL A 149 13.80 14.42 10.13
N ILE A 150 15.04 14.82 10.35
CA ILE A 150 15.39 15.92 11.27
C ILE A 150 14.82 17.26 10.78
N PRO A 151 14.97 17.65 9.49
CA PRO A 151 14.28 18.83 8.95
C PRO A 151 12.77 18.82 9.17
N ASP A 152 12.10 17.68 8.94
CA ASP A 152 10.66 17.52 9.21
C ASP A 152 10.33 17.76 10.68
N GLU A 153 11.06 17.11 11.60
CA GLU A 153 10.87 17.27 13.04
C GLU A 153 11.15 18.71 13.51
N ILE A 154 12.14 19.38 12.92
CA ILE A 154 12.41 20.81 13.17
C ILE A 154 11.22 21.66 12.72
N ILE A 155 10.63 21.41 11.55
CA ILE A 155 9.45 22.16 11.10
C ILE A 155 8.29 21.98 12.08
N ASN A 156 8.07 20.76 12.57
CA ASN A 156 7.04 20.46 13.57
C ASN A 156 7.27 21.26 14.86
N LEU A 157 8.52 21.33 15.30
CA LEU A 157 8.94 22.16 16.42
C LEU A 157 8.70 23.65 16.14
N LEU A 158 9.10 24.17 14.98
CA LEU A 158 8.97 25.59 14.62
C LEU A 158 7.50 26.04 14.54
N ILE A 159 6.58 25.18 14.08
CA ILE A 159 5.13 25.45 14.13
C ILE A 159 4.68 25.76 15.56
N VAL A 160 5.20 25.01 16.54
CA VAL A 160 4.85 25.19 17.95
C VAL A 160 5.61 26.37 18.58
N LEU A 161 6.91 26.52 18.30
CA LEU A 161 7.75 27.58 18.88
C LEU A 161 7.41 28.99 18.36
N ASN A 162 7.04 29.12 17.08
CA ASN A 162 6.68 30.42 16.51
C ASN A 162 5.49 31.05 17.26
N ASN A 163 4.54 30.23 17.74
CA ASN A 163 3.42 30.70 18.55
C ASN A 163 3.82 31.19 19.94
N ILE A 164 5.00 30.80 20.45
CA ILE A 164 5.51 31.22 21.77
C ILE A 164 6.33 32.51 21.64
N TYR A 165 7.30 32.54 20.71
CA TYR A 165 8.35 33.56 20.73
C TYR A 165 8.15 34.72 19.76
N ILE A 166 7.48 34.51 18.62
CA ILE A 166 7.20 35.60 17.66
C ILE A 166 6.38 36.73 18.31
N PRO A 167 5.30 36.47 19.08
CA PRO A 167 4.55 37.54 19.73
C PRO A 167 5.37 38.36 20.74
N THR A 168 6.50 37.82 21.20
CA THR A 168 7.38 38.47 22.20
C THR A 168 8.55 39.25 21.59
N ASN A 169 8.73 39.22 20.26
CA ASN A 169 9.89 39.80 19.57
C ASN A 169 11.24 39.33 20.17
N ASN A 170 11.35 38.02 20.46
CA ASN A 170 12.53 37.48 21.13
C ASN A 170 13.74 37.40 20.17
N VAL A 171 14.74 38.23 20.42
CA VAL A 171 15.93 38.39 19.54
C VAL A 171 16.76 37.11 19.44
N GLU A 172 16.92 36.36 20.53
CA GLU A 172 17.70 35.11 20.52
C GLU A 172 17.00 34.02 19.70
N TYR A 173 15.68 33.94 19.81
CA TYR A 173 14.88 33.05 18.97
C TYR A 173 15.01 33.41 17.48
N GLU A 174 14.89 34.69 17.12
CA GLU A 174 15.04 35.13 15.72
C GLU A 174 16.43 34.81 15.16
N LYS A 175 17.48 35.00 15.96
CA LYS A 175 18.85 34.66 15.57
C LYS A 175 19.01 33.15 15.34
N GLY A 176 18.50 32.33 16.26
CA GLY A 176 18.51 30.87 16.13
C GLY A 176 17.70 30.40 14.92
N LEU A 177 16.54 31.01 14.66
CA LEU A 177 15.69 30.68 13.52
C LEU A 177 16.38 30.92 12.19
N ARG A 178 17.13 32.03 12.04
CA ARG A 178 17.93 32.28 10.81
C ARG A 178 18.98 31.20 10.58
N ALA A 179 19.66 30.76 11.65
CA ALA A 179 20.66 29.69 11.55
C ALA A 179 20.03 28.36 11.14
N ILE A 180 18.89 27.99 11.74
CA ILE A 180 18.13 26.79 11.38
C ILE A 180 17.67 26.83 9.92
N LEU A 181 17.13 27.96 9.46
CA LEU A 181 16.65 28.10 8.08
C LEU A 181 17.75 27.87 7.05
N GLN A 182 18.97 28.34 7.32
CA GLN A 182 20.11 28.04 6.46
C GLN A 182 20.34 26.52 6.33
N GLY A 183 20.22 25.78 7.44
CA GLY A 183 20.30 24.32 7.46
C GLY A 183 19.18 23.66 6.65
N LEU A 184 17.93 24.09 6.84
CA LEU A 184 16.75 23.54 6.16
C LEU A 184 16.80 23.68 4.63
N PHE A 185 17.36 24.79 4.10
CA PHE A 185 17.56 24.94 2.65
C PHE A 185 18.77 24.16 2.11
N THR A 186 19.80 23.97 2.94
CA THR A 186 21.11 23.48 2.45
C THR A 186 21.26 21.97 2.58
N ILE A 187 20.87 21.39 3.70
CA ILE A 187 21.14 19.98 4.01
C ILE A 187 20.34 19.04 3.08
N PRO A 188 19.01 19.17 2.94
CA PRO A 188 18.25 18.31 2.02
C PRO A 188 18.71 18.44 0.57
N ALA A 189 18.99 19.66 0.11
CA ALA A 189 19.40 19.94 -1.26
C ALA A 189 20.75 19.32 -1.65
N LYS A 190 21.66 19.14 -0.67
CA LYS A 190 22.98 18.52 -0.87
C LYS A 190 22.99 17.00 -0.71
N SER A 191 21.87 16.41 -0.27
CA SER A 191 21.81 14.97 -0.04
C SER A 191 21.88 14.22 -1.36
N GLN A 192 22.91 13.38 -1.48
CA GLN A 192 23.05 12.44 -2.58
C GLN A 192 21.95 11.37 -2.50
N LEU A 193 21.65 10.87 -1.30
CA LEU A 193 20.58 9.88 -1.11
C LEU A 193 19.22 10.40 -1.59
N VAL A 194 18.86 11.65 -1.28
CA VAL A 194 17.60 12.24 -1.76
C VAL A 194 17.60 12.38 -3.27
N GLN A 195 18.72 12.79 -3.87
CA GLN A 195 18.84 12.92 -5.32
C GLN A 195 18.74 11.56 -6.03
N GLU A 196 19.37 10.52 -5.50
CA GLU A 196 19.32 9.15 -6.02
C GLU A 196 17.89 8.59 -5.89
N CYS A 197 17.35 8.53 -4.67
CA CYS A 197 16.07 7.90 -4.38
C CYS A 197 14.83 8.65 -4.93
N THR A 198 14.97 9.89 -5.40
CA THR A 198 13.88 10.63 -6.05
C THR A 198 14.13 10.92 -7.52
N GLY A 199 15.40 10.96 -7.95
CA GLY A 199 15.80 11.36 -9.30
C GLY A 199 16.28 10.24 -10.21
N ASP A 200 16.71 9.10 -9.65
CA ASP A 200 17.23 7.95 -10.39
C ASP A 200 16.21 6.79 -10.44
N PRO A 201 15.63 6.50 -11.62
CA PRO A 201 14.70 5.40 -11.79
C PRO A 201 15.24 4.02 -11.43
N THR A 202 16.57 3.81 -11.39
CA THR A 202 17.13 2.51 -10.98
C THR A 202 17.07 2.28 -9.48
N GLU A 203 16.99 3.34 -8.69
CA GLU A 203 17.04 3.29 -7.22
C GLU A 203 15.65 3.28 -6.59
N TRP A 204 14.60 3.73 -7.29
CA TRP A 204 13.23 3.85 -6.76
C TRP A 204 12.65 2.56 -6.17
N TYR A 205 13.21 1.42 -6.55
CA TYR A 205 12.69 0.09 -6.19
C TYR A 205 13.60 -0.66 -5.22
N ASP A 206 14.75 -0.09 -4.86
CA ASP A 206 15.68 -0.67 -3.89
C ASP A 206 15.29 -0.23 -2.47
N ASP A 207 14.51 -1.06 -1.78
CA ASP A 207 14.09 -0.84 -0.39
C ASP A 207 15.18 -1.16 0.65
N THR A 208 16.39 -1.56 0.20
CA THR A 208 17.58 -1.67 1.05
C THR A 208 18.43 -0.40 1.01
N ARG A 209 18.44 0.30 -0.14
CA ARG A 209 19.12 1.58 -0.33
C ARG A 209 18.25 2.77 0.07
N CYS A 210 17.00 2.81 -0.40
CA CYS A 210 16.05 3.89 -0.14
C CYS A 210 15.14 3.51 1.05
N PRO A 211 15.29 4.16 2.22
CA PRO A 211 14.57 3.74 3.45
C PRO A 211 13.05 3.95 3.40
N VAL A 212 12.59 4.82 2.51
CA VAL A 212 11.17 5.12 2.22
C VAL A 212 11.01 5.30 0.71
N SER A 213 9.80 5.09 0.20
CA SER A 213 9.49 5.22 -1.23
C SER A 213 9.76 6.63 -1.77
N ALA A 214 10.05 6.73 -3.07
CA ALA A 214 10.31 8.00 -3.73
C ALA A 214 9.17 9.02 -3.51
N VAL A 215 7.92 8.55 -3.54
CA VAL A 215 6.73 9.38 -3.28
C VAL A 215 6.79 10.01 -1.88
N LEU A 216 7.07 9.22 -0.84
CA LEU A 216 7.15 9.74 0.52
C LEU A 216 8.34 10.69 0.72
N MET A 217 9.49 10.38 0.11
CA MET A 217 10.65 11.29 0.14
C MET A 217 10.32 12.63 -0.48
N GLU A 218 9.64 12.63 -1.62
CA GLU A 218 9.23 13.87 -2.30
C GLU A 218 8.16 14.65 -1.54
N LEU A 219 7.20 13.98 -0.88
CA LEU A 219 6.25 14.66 0.00
C LEU A 219 6.95 15.29 1.21
N CYS A 220 7.93 14.61 1.79
CA CYS A 220 8.74 15.16 2.87
C CYS A 220 9.55 16.38 2.39
N ALA A 221 10.21 16.28 1.24
CA ALA A 221 10.89 17.40 0.59
C ALA A 221 9.93 18.57 0.31
N ALA A 222 8.72 18.30 -0.17
CA ALA A 222 7.70 19.31 -0.44
C ALA A 222 7.30 20.05 0.83
N LYS A 223 7.04 19.34 1.92
CA LYS A 223 6.78 19.95 3.23
C LYS A 223 7.96 20.84 3.66
N ILE A 224 9.19 20.33 3.55
CA ILE A 224 10.39 21.10 3.96
C ILE A 224 10.51 22.40 3.18
N VAL A 225 10.39 22.32 1.86
CA VAL A 225 10.54 23.48 0.97
C VAL A 225 9.40 24.47 1.16
N ILE A 226 8.14 24.03 1.20
CA ILE A 226 6.99 24.92 1.38
C ILE A 226 7.12 25.71 2.69
N PHE A 227 7.40 25.04 3.81
CA PHE A 227 7.51 25.73 5.10
C PHE A 227 8.72 26.65 5.16
N SER A 228 9.86 26.24 4.63
CA SER A 228 11.07 27.09 4.60
C SER A 228 10.84 28.33 3.73
N SER A 229 10.21 28.17 2.56
CA SER A 229 9.83 29.27 1.66
C SER A 229 8.84 30.25 2.31
N LEU A 230 7.87 29.76 3.09
CA LEU A 230 6.97 30.61 3.86
C LEU A 230 7.72 31.46 4.89
N MET A 231 8.69 30.89 5.61
CA MET A 231 9.45 31.61 6.64
C MET A 231 10.34 32.74 6.07
N VAL A 232 10.76 32.65 4.81
CA VAL A 232 11.47 33.72 4.08
C VAL A 232 10.56 34.57 3.19
N GLY A 233 9.28 34.19 3.08
CA GLY A 233 8.25 34.88 2.30
C GLY A 233 8.40 34.77 0.79
N ASP A 234 9.01 33.69 0.30
CA ASP A 234 9.06 33.37 -1.13
C ASP A 234 7.84 32.53 -1.51
N LEU A 235 6.92 33.13 -2.28
CA LEU A 235 5.74 32.44 -2.82
C LEU A 235 5.87 32.10 -4.31
N SER A 236 6.98 32.47 -4.95
CA SER A 236 7.13 32.43 -6.42
C SER A 236 7.02 31.02 -7.01
N SER A 237 7.34 30.00 -6.21
CA SER A 237 7.38 28.59 -6.63
C SER A 237 6.25 27.73 -6.03
N MET A 238 5.29 28.32 -5.29
CA MET A 238 4.25 27.54 -4.60
C MET A 238 3.40 26.71 -5.58
N THR A 239 2.98 27.29 -6.71
CA THR A 239 2.27 26.56 -7.77
C THR A 239 3.07 25.35 -8.28
N LYS A 240 4.40 25.46 -8.38
CA LYS A 240 5.28 24.35 -8.80
C LYS A 240 5.26 23.21 -7.79
N TYR A 241 5.32 23.53 -6.49
CA TYR A 241 5.32 22.53 -5.42
C TYR A 241 3.99 21.80 -5.31
N TYR A 242 2.85 22.51 -5.31
CA TYR A 242 1.53 21.87 -5.28
C TYR A 242 1.25 21.06 -6.55
N ASN A 243 1.67 21.55 -7.72
CA ASN A 243 1.58 20.75 -8.95
C ASN A 243 2.39 19.46 -8.86
N ARG A 244 3.61 19.50 -8.28
CA ARG A 244 4.43 18.29 -8.12
C ARG A 244 3.77 17.31 -7.15
N VAL A 245 3.28 17.78 -6.00
CA VAL A 245 2.56 16.94 -5.03
C VAL A 245 1.34 16.31 -5.69
N SER A 246 0.50 17.07 -6.37
CA SER A 246 -0.68 16.50 -7.05
C SER A 246 -0.30 15.49 -8.14
N ALA A 247 0.76 15.73 -8.90
CA ALA A 247 1.22 14.81 -9.95
C ALA A 247 1.78 13.49 -9.40
N LEU A 248 2.26 13.47 -8.15
CA LEU A 248 2.67 12.23 -7.45
C LEU A 248 1.47 11.40 -6.97
N LEU A 249 0.33 12.05 -6.70
CA LEU A 249 -0.87 11.38 -6.19
C LEU A 249 -1.89 11.06 -7.29
N GLU A 250 -1.71 11.58 -8.50
CA GLU A 250 -2.56 11.26 -9.63
C GLU A 250 -2.61 9.73 -9.83
N ALA A 251 -3.81 9.17 -9.76
CA ALA A 251 -4.00 7.74 -9.95
C ALA A 251 -3.55 7.32 -11.36
N ARG A 252 -2.68 6.30 -11.43
CA ARG A 252 -2.17 5.74 -12.68
C ARG A 252 -2.21 4.23 -12.61
N ASP A 253 -2.50 3.59 -13.74
CA ASP A 253 -2.49 2.14 -13.85
C ASP A 253 -1.37 1.70 -14.80
N PRO A 254 -0.12 1.52 -14.30
CA PRO A 254 0.98 1.09 -15.13
C PRO A 254 0.69 -0.23 -15.83
N ASP A 255 1.17 -0.35 -17.06
CA ASP A 255 1.11 -1.61 -17.78
C ASP A 255 2.26 -2.51 -17.30
N TYR A 256 1.94 -3.46 -16.43
CA TYR A 256 2.90 -4.44 -15.91
C TYR A 256 3.26 -5.52 -16.95
N ASP A 257 2.61 -5.50 -18.13
CA ASP A 257 2.92 -6.42 -19.23
C ASP A 257 4.11 -5.96 -20.09
N VAL A 258 4.57 -4.72 -19.90
CA VAL A 258 5.75 -4.19 -20.59
C VAL A 258 6.92 -4.04 -19.64
N VAL A 259 8.14 -4.06 -20.20
CA VAL A 259 9.36 -3.75 -19.46
C VAL A 259 9.21 -2.37 -18.81
N PRO A 260 9.61 -2.20 -17.53
CA PRO A 260 9.52 -0.94 -16.82
C PRO A 260 10.11 0.19 -17.65
N GLN A 261 9.30 1.22 -17.85
CA GLN A 261 9.76 2.48 -18.43
C GLN A 261 10.47 3.30 -17.35
N PRO A 262 11.32 4.29 -17.72
CA PRO A 262 11.97 5.20 -16.77
C PRO A 262 10.97 6.25 -16.22
N VAL A 263 9.87 5.75 -15.64
CA VAL A 263 8.78 6.51 -15.02
C VAL A 263 8.51 5.91 -13.65
N LEU A 264 8.02 6.72 -12.72
CA LEU A 264 7.75 6.28 -11.36
C LEU A 264 6.51 5.39 -11.35
N TYR A 265 6.68 4.11 -11.00
CA TYR A 265 5.57 3.17 -10.85
C TYR A 265 4.86 3.33 -9.50
N ASP A 266 5.54 3.88 -8.48
CA ASP A 266 4.96 4.11 -7.17
C ASP A 266 3.84 5.17 -7.23
N GLY A 267 2.84 5.04 -6.36
CA GLY A 267 1.72 5.97 -6.27
C GLY A 267 0.34 5.29 -6.22
N PHE A 268 -0.70 6.10 -6.41
CA PHE A 268 -2.08 5.64 -6.40
C PHE A 268 -2.47 4.91 -7.69
N ARG A 269 -3.44 4.01 -7.54
CA ARG A 269 -4.14 3.28 -8.60
C ARG A 269 -5.59 3.69 -8.62
N THR A 270 -6.28 3.42 -9.73
CA THR A 270 -7.70 3.81 -9.88
C THR A 270 -8.64 3.11 -8.89
N ASP A 271 -8.24 1.98 -8.31
CA ASP A 271 -8.98 1.30 -7.23
C ASP A 271 -8.63 1.79 -5.81
N GLY A 272 -7.81 2.84 -5.70
CA GLY A 272 -7.30 3.39 -4.44
C GLY A 272 -6.02 2.72 -3.95
N THR A 273 -5.57 1.60 -4.52
CA THR A 273 -4.33 0.94 -4.07
C THR A 273 -3.16 1.93 -4.10
N PHE A 274 -2.41 2.00 -3.01
CA PHE A 274 -1.13 2.71 -2.99
C PHE A 274 0.01 1.70 -3.10
N VAL A 275 0.76 1.78 -4.20
CA VAL A 275 1.89 0.90 -4.48
C VAL A 275 3.19 1.64 -4.25
N GLU A 276 4.14 0.98 -3.59
CA GLU A 276 5.47 1.47 -3.28
C GLU A 276 6.53 0.49 -3.77
N TYR A 277 7.76 0.94 -3.98
CA TYR A 277 8.87 0.09 -4.39
C TYR A 277 8.49 -0.88 -5.52
N TYR A 278 7.87 -0.34 -6.59
CA TYR A 278 7.38 -1.05 -7.79
C TYR A 278 6.15 -1.96 -7.59
N SER A 279 6.13 -2.72 -6.48
CA SER A 279 5.28 -3.90 -6.29
C SER A 279 4.81 -4.13 -4.85
N SER A 280 5.20 -3.27 -3.91
CA SER A 280 4.81 -3.36 -2.50
C SER A 280 3.44 -2.72 -2.25
N VAL A 281 2.61 -3.43 -1.49
CA VAL A 281 1.36 -2.91 -0.96
C VAL A 281 1.47 -2.89 0.57
N ILE A 282 2.03 -1.81 1.11
CA ILE A 282 2.54 -1.75 2.50
C ILE A 282 2.01 -0.56 3.30
N PHE A 283 0.88 -0.03 2.84
CA PHE A 283 0.33 1.22 3.32
C PHE A 283 -0.22 1.17 4.75
N GLY A 284 -0.32 -0.01 5.37
CA GLY A 284 -0.51 -0.15 6.80
C GLY A 284 0.63 0.41 7.65
N SER A 285 1.82 0.53 7.06
CA SER A 285 3.04 1.03 7.70
C SER A 285 3.37 2.45 7.26
N THR A 286 3.21 2.73 5.97
CA THR A 286 3.55 4.03 5.37
C THR A 286 2.37 5.01 5.32
N GLY A 287 1.13 4.54 5.49
CA GLY A 287 -0.08 5.35 5.34
C GLY A 287 -0.19 6.50 6.35
N GLN A 288 0.32 6.35 7.57
CA GLN A 288 0.43 7.47 8.51
C GLN A 288 1.29 8.58 7.95
N SER A 289 2.51 8.25 7.49
CA SER A 289 3.47 9.21 6.96
C SER A 289 2.90 9.93 5.74
N LEU A 290 2.26 9.19 4.83
CA LEU A 290 1.58 9.75 3.67
C LEU A 290 0.56 10.83 4.08
N LEU A 291 -0.39 10.48 4.95
CA LEU A 291 -1.48 11.38 5.33
C LEU A 291 -1.01 12.55 6.18
N TYR A 292 -0.05 12.30 7.06
CA TYR A 292 0.58 13.34 7.86
C TYR A 292 1.27 14.39 6.99
N LEU A 293 2.11 13.96 6.04
CA LEU A 293 2.81 14.86 5.12
C LEU A 293 1.83 15.65 4.27
N LEU A 294 0.81 14.98 3.71
CA LEU A 294 -0.24 15.65 2.95
C LEU A 294 -1.00 16.68 3.79
N SER A 295 -1.39 16.34 5.02
CA SER A 295 -2.08 17.28 5.90
C SER A 295 -1.26 18.54 6.18
N CYS A 296 0.06 18.39 6.39
CA CYS A 296 0.96 19.51 6.63
C CYS A 296 1.15 20.36 5.37
N ILE A 297 1.28 19.74 4.20
CA ILE A 297 1.38 20.42 2.90
C ILE A 297 0.11 21.22 2.61
N LEU A 298 -1.07 20.65 2.86
CA LEU A 298 -2.35 21.28 2.58
C LEU A 298 -2.71 22.40 3.56
N ALA A 299 -2.26 22.32 4.81
CA ALA A 299 -2.66 23.24 5.86
C ALA A 299 -2.42 24.74 5.56
N PRO A 300 -1.28 25.17 4.97
CA PRO A 300 -1.07 26.57 4.60
C PRO A 300 -1.67 26.96 3.23
N ALA A 301 -2.27 26.02 2.48
CA ALA A 301 -2.68 26.25 1.08
C ALA A 301 -3.63 27.44 0.95
N LYS A 302 -4.63 27.52 1.83
CA LYS A 302 -5.65 28.58 1.75
C LYS A 302 -5.07 29.96 1.97
N GLN A 303 -4.16 30.11 2.92
CA GLN A 303 -3.57 31.39 3.20
C GLN A 303 -2.50 31.78 2.15
N ILE A 304 -1.86 30.78 1.52
CA ILE A 304 -1.03 31.01 0.33
C ILE A 304 -1.88 31.56 -0.81
N GLU A 305 -3.06 30.98 -1.07
CA GLU A 305 -4.01 31.50 -2.07
C GLU A 305 -4.40 32.96 -1.79
N GLU A 306 -4.76 33.28 -0.54
CA GLU A 306 -5.11 34.65 -0.13
C GLU A 306 -3.94 35.63 -0.33
N ALA A 307 -2.72 35.20 0.03
CA ALA A 307 -1.52 36.00 -0.17
C ALA A 307 -1.23 36.25 -1.67
N LEU A 308 -1.36 35.23 -2.51
CA LEU A 308 -1.18 35.33 -3.97
C LEU A 308 -2.26 36.21 -4.60
N LEU A 309 -3.50 36.11 -4.14
CA LEU A 309 -4.60 36.97 -4.59
C LEU A 309 -4.30 38.44 -4.27
N SER A 310 -3.82 38.73 -3.06
CA SER A 310 -3.42 40.08 -2.66
C SER A 310 -2.27 40.65 -3.52
N ASN A 311 -1.43 39.77 -4.06
CA ASN A 311 -0.33 40.10 -4.96
C ASN A 311 -0.73 40.11 -6.45
N LYS A 312 -2.04 40.04 -6.76
CA LYS A 312 -2.59 40.06 -8.13
C LYS A 312 -2.19 38.86 -9.00
N SER A 313 -2.03 37.66 -8.41
CA SER A 313 -1.79 36.41 -9.13
C SER A 313 -2.99 35.44 -9.11
N PRO A 314 -4.17 35.82 -9.66
CA PRO A 314 -5.38 34.98 -9.57
C PRO A 314 -5.26 33.64 -10.30
N GLY A 315 -4.43 33.56 -11.35
CA GLY A 315 -4.19 32.31 -12.08
C GLY A 315 -3.47 31.25 -11.24
N ASP A 316 -2.61 31.65 -10.31
CA ASP A 316 -1.93 30.72 -9.40
C ASP A 316 -2.86 30.21 -8.31
N VAL A 317 -3.78 31.06 -7.84
CA VAL A 317 -4.84 30.68 -6.90
C VAL A 317 -5.69 29.55 -7.48
N VAL A 318 -6.23 29.74 -8.69
CA VAL A 318 -7.06 28.71 -9.35
C VAL A 318 -6.33 27.38 -9.49
N LYS A 319 -5.04 27.41 -9.83
CA LYS A 319 -4.22 26.20 -9.94
C LYS A 319 -4.04 25.51 -8.59
N ILE A 320 -3.65 26.24 -7.55
CA ILE A 320 -3.46 25.66 -6.20
C ILE A 320 -4.77 25.07 -5.69
N THR A 321 -5.89 25.79 -5.80
CA THR A 321 -7.21 25.28 -5.39
C THR A 321 -7.55 23.99 -6.13
N SER A 322 -7.37 23.95 -7.45
CA SER A 322 -7.60 22.73 -8.24
C SER A 322 -6.74 21.56 -7.76
N GLN A 323 -5.46 21.77 -7.48
CA GLN A 323 -4.59 20.70 -7.00
C GLN A 323 -4.95 20.22 -5.60
N VAL A 324 -5.33 21.13 -4.70
CA VAL A 324 -5.82 20.75 -3.37
C VAL A 324 -7.08 19.89 -3.47
N SER A 325 -8.03 20.26 -4.34
CA SER A 325 -9.23 19.46 -4.60
C SER A 325 -8.89 18.06 -5.11
N THR A 326 -7.98 17.93 -6.08
CA THR A 326 -7.50 16.63 -6.58
C THR A 326 -6.91 15.79 -5.44
N ILE A 327 -6.02 16.37 -4.63
CA ILE A 327 -5.40 15.66 -3.48
C ILE A 327 -6.47 15.15 -2.51
N LEU A 328 -7.47 15.98 -2.17
CA LEU A 328 -8.55 15.60 -1.25
C LEU A 328 -9.45 14.50 -1.81
N GLN A 329 -9.65 14.47 -3.12
CA GLN A 329 -10.39 13.42 -3.83
C GLN A 329 -9.62 12.09 -3.81
N GLU A 330 -8.33 12.09 -4.15
CA GLU A 330 -7.48 10.89 -4.13
C GLU A 330 -7.40 10.28 -2.71
N VAL A 331 -7.26 11.11 -1.68
CA VAL A 331 -7.31 10.66 -0.28
C VAL A 331 -8.66 10.02 0.06
N ALA A 332 -9.78 10.56 -0.45
CA ALA A 332 -11.10 9.97 -0.21
C ALA A 332 -11.19 8.57 -0.83
N THR A 333 -10.79 8.43 -2.09
CA THR A 333 -10.76 7.15 -2.83
C THR A 333 -9.91 6.12 -2.10
N TYR A 334 -8.70 6.51 -1.69
CA TYR A 334 -7.80 5.68 -0.90
C TYR A 334 -8.43 5.20 0.41
N PHE A 335 -9.11 6.08 1.15
CA PHE A 335 -9.74 5.67 2.40
C PHE A 335 -10.90 4.68 2.20
N THR A 336 -11.78 4.96 1.23
CA THR A 336 -12.97 4.13 1.00
C THR A 336 -12.65 2.83 0.29
N GLY A 337 -11.68 2.83 -0.63
CA GLY A 337 -11.29 1.65 -1.42
C GLY A 337 -10.24 0.78 -0.75
N THR A 338 -9.40 1.34 0.13
CA THR A 338 -8.15 0.68 0.53
C THR A 338 -7.91 0.67 2.04
N ILE A 339 -8.17 1.76 2.78
CA ILE A 339 -7.99 1.75 4.25
C ILE A 339 -9.15 1.03 4.95
N LEU A 340 -10.36 1.57 4.86
CA LEU A 340 -11.50 1.12 5.67
C LEU A 340 -11.88 -0.35 5.44
N PRO A 341 -11.89 -0.88 4.19
CA PRO A 341 -12.21 -2.29 3.97
C PRO A 341 -11.25 -3.27 4.62
N PHE A 342 -10.03 -2.84 4.94
CA PHE A 342 -8.96 -3.69 5.47
C PHE A 342 -8.66 -3.39 6.95
N VAL A 343 -9.56 -2.69 7.64
CA VAL A 343 -9.58 -2.62 9.10
C VAL A 343 -10.32 -3.85 9.64
N ALA A 344 -9.67 -4.59 10.55
CA ALA A 344 -10.21 -5.78 11.19
C ALA A 344 -9.88 -5.79 12.69
N ASN A 345 -10.82 -6.21 13.54
CA ASN A 345 -10.66 -6.26 15.00
C ASN A 345 -10.01 -5.00 15.62
N CYS A 346 -10.47 -3.82 15.23
CA CYS A 346 -9.93 -2.52 15.69
C CYS A 346 -8.48 -2.20 15.30
N GLY A 347 -7.93 -2.90 14.31
CA GLY A 347 -6.57 -2.68 13.83
C GLY A 347 -6.44 -2.81 12.31
N PHE A 348 -5.29 -2.39 11.80
CA PHE A 348 -4.96 -2.51 10.39
C PHE A 348 -4.16 -3.79 10.13
N VAL A 349 -4.54 -4.54 9.08
CA VAL A 349 -4.10 -5.93 8.87
C VAL A 349 -2.61 -6.07 8.52
N ASP A 350 -1.98 -7.15 8.97
CA ASP A 350 -0.54 -7.39 8.80
C ASP A 350 -0.15 -7.60 7.34
N SER A 351 -1.00 -8.23 6.51
CA SER A 351 -0.71 -8.52 5.09
C SER A 351 -0.47 -7.28 4.23
N LEU A 352 -0.94 -6.11 4.69
CA LEU A 352 -0.82 -4.83 4.00
C LEU A 352 0.13 -3.86 4.71
N SER A 353 0.98 -4.37 5.61
CA SER A 353 1.86 -3.57 6.46
C SER A 353 3.37 -3.88 6.23
N GLY A 354 3.72 -4.64 5.19
CA GLY A 354 5.12 -4.85 4.79
C GLY A 354 6.00 -5.48 5.88
N ALA A 355 7.30 -5.18 5.86
CA ALA A 355 8.25 -5.75 6.83
C ALA A 355 8.07 -5.19 8.26
N GLU A 356 7.55 -3.97 8.41
CA GLU A 356 7.47 -3.30 9.71
C GLU A 356 6.57 -4.00 10.74
N VAL A 357 5.67 -4.88 10.30
CA VAL A 357 4.89 -5.76 11.20
C VAL A 357 5.81 -6.54 12.13
N ALA A 358 6.99 -6.96 11.65
CA ALA A 358 7.96 -7.73 12.40
C ALA A 358 8.85 -6.88 13.34
N SER A 359 8.69 -5.56 13.36
CA SER A 359 9.51 -4.67 14.20
C SER A 359 9.18 -4.76 15.70
N GLY A 360 7.92 -5.06 16.01
CA GLY A 360 7.36 -5.03 17.37
C GLY A 360 7.10 -3.64 17.93
N VAL A 361 7.14 -2.60 17.08
CA VAL A 361 6.89 -1.21 17.49
C VAL A 361 5.39 -0.88 17.45
N ASP A 362 4.76 -1.15 16.29
CA ASP A 362 3.38 -0.77 16.01
C ASP A 362 2.47 -1.97 15.77
N ASN A 363 1.74 -2.35 16.83
CA ASN A 363 0.67 -3.36 16.76
C ASN A 363 -0.50 -2.85 15.89
N PRO A 364 -1.40 -3.74 15.40
CA PRO A 364 -2.46 -3.40 14.45
C PRO A 364 -3.31 -2.16 14.81
N TYR A 365 -3.72 -2.01 16.07
CA TYR A 365 -4.53 -0.86 16.51
C TYR A 365 -3.74 0.45 16.53
N LYS A 366 -2.41 0.41 16.76
CA LYS A 366 -1.56 1.60 16.71
C LYS A 366 -1.43 2.09 15.28
N ARG A 367 -1.19 1.18 14.32
CA ARG A 367 -1.16 1.50 12.89
C ARG A 367 -2.46 2.15 12.43
N LEU A 368 -3.61 1.59 12.83
CA LEU A 368 -4.90 2.22 12.58
C LEU A 368 -5.00 3.62 13.20
N GLY A 369 -4.68 3.77 14.49
CA GLY A 369 -4.76 5.07 15.17
C GLY A 369 -3.86 6.13 14.54
N ASN A 370 -2.66 5.73 14.12
CA ASN A 370 -1.71 6.55 13.39
C ASN A 370 -2.28 7.04 12.05
N ILE A 371 -2.89 6.15 11.26
CA ILE A 371 -3.59 6.49 10.01
C ILE A 371 -4.76 7.45 10.28
N LEU A 372 -5.57 7.18 11.31
CA LEU A 372 -6.71 8.03 11.67
C LEU A 372 -6.29 9.44 12.10
N ILE A 373 -5.19 9.58 12.84
CA ILE A 373 -4.66 10.90 13.21
C ILE A 373 -4.34 11.73 11.97
N GLY A 374 -3.69 11.14 10.96
CA GLY A 374 -3.43 11.82 9.69
C GLY A 374 -4.71 12.24 8.96
N LEU A 375 -5.72 11.37 8.96
CA LEU A 375 -7.04 11.70 8.40
C LEU A 375 -7.72 12.86 9.15
N PHE A 376 -7.68 12.87 10.48
CA PHE A 376 -8.28 13.93 11.29
C PHE A 376 -7.68 15.30 10.95
N GLN A 377 -6.38 15.34 10.68
CA GLN A 377 -5.67 16.53 10.23
C GLN A 377 -6.13 16.99 8.84
N ILE A 378 -6.23 16.07 7.87
CA ILE A 378 -6.71 16.39 6.51
C ILE A 378 -8.13 16.97 6.55
N VAL A 379 -9.05 16.29 7.26
CA VAL A 379 -10.45 16.73 7.37
C VAL A 379 -10.55 18.09 8.05
N SER A 380 -9.74 18.32 9.08
CA SER A 380 -9.71 19.62 9.73
C SER A 380 -9.26 20.73 8.78
N VAL A 381 -8.22 20.48 7.97
CA VAL A 381 -7.68 21.46 7.03
C VAL A 381 -8.68 21.78 5.93
N ALA A 382 -9.32 20.77 5.36
CA ALA A 382 -10.32 20.97 4.32
C ALA A 382 -11.51 21.80 4.84
N ASN A 383 -12.03 21.46 6.03
CA ASN A 383 -13.17 22.14 6.61
C ASN A 383 -12.84 23.58 7.06
N SER A 384 -11.67 23.81 7.68
CA SER A 384 -11.28 25.16 8.12
C SER A 384 -10.96 26.11 6.96
N SER A 385 -10.56 25.56 5.83
CA SER A 385 -10.16 26.32 4.63
C SER A 385 -11.29 26.54 3.62
N GLY A 386 -12.46 25.95 3.87
CA GLY A 386 -13.62 26.04 2.98
C GLY A 386 -13.48 25.22 1.68
N TYR A 387 -12.57 24.24 1.64
CA TYR A 387 -12.51 23.31 0.51
C TYR A 387 -13.69 22.35 0.58
N SER A 388 -14.34 22.13 -0.57
CA SER A 388 -15.42 21.15 -0.66
C SER A 388 -14.84 19.74 -0.55
N LEU A 389 -15.35 18.98 0.41
CA LEU A 389 -15.00 17.57 0.56
C LEU A 389 -15.90 16.72 -0.35
N HIS A 390 -15.32 15.68 -0.94
CA HIS A 390 -16.06 14.70 -1.73
C HIS A 390 -17.13 14.00 -0.87
N ALA A 391 -18.27 13.64 -1.46
CA ALA A 391 -19.39 13.02 -0.73
C ALA A 391 -19.00 11.71 0.00
N SER A 392 -17.93 11.03 -0.45
CA SER A 392 -17.38 9.85 0.22
C SER A 392 -16.93 10.09 1.67
N TYR A 393 -16.59 11.33 2.05
CA TYR A 393 -16.17 11.64 3.42
C TYR A 393 -17.25 11.34 4.46
N GLU A 394 -18.54 11.44 4.11
CA GLU A 394 -19.61 11.04 5.03
C GLU A 394 -19.51 9.56 5.44
N ARG A 395 -19.20 8.67 4.49
CA ARG A 395 -18.97 7.25 4.76
C ARG A 395 -17.71 7.07 5.62
N ILE A 396 -16.64 7.80 5.32
CA ILE A 396 -15.42 7.78 6.12
C ILE A 396 -15.72 8.17 7.57
N TYR A 397 -16.51 9.22 7.80
CA TYR A 397 -16.89 9.67 9.14
C TYR A 397 -17.60 8.58 9.93
N LYS A 398 -18.64 7.96 9.35
CA LYS A 398 -19.42 6.92 10.02
C LYS A 398 -18.56 5.71 10.39
N HIS A 399 -17.71 5.23 9.48
CA HIS A 399 -16.88 4.06 9.74
C HIS A 399 -15.75 4.34 10.73
N CYS A 400 -15.08 5.48 10.63
CA CYS A 400 -14.09 5.88 11.64
C CYS A 400 -14.73 6.07 13.03
N ASN A 401 -15.93 6.67 13.10
CA ASN A 401 -16.67 6.84 14.35
C ASN A 401 -17.02 5.51 15.01
N TYR A 402 -17.36 4.49 14.23
CA TYR A 402 -17.54 3.13 14.75
C TYR A 402 -16.31 2.67 15.52
N PHE A 403 -15.10 2.80 14.96
CA PHE A 403 -13.88 2.37 15.64
C PHE A 403 -13.53 3.25 16.84
N ILE A 404 -13.70 4.58 16.77
CA ILE A 404 -13.46 5.49 17.91
C ILE A 404 -14.34 5.12 19.12
N LEU A 405 -15.59 4.72 18.86
CA LEU A 405 -16.56 4.39 19.91
C LEU A 405 -16.39 2.96 20.44
N ASN A 406 -16.07 2.00 19.57
CA ASN A 406 -16.11 0.57 19.91
C ASN A 406 -14.74 -0.07 20.19
N CYS A 407 -13.63 0.68 20.03
CA CYS A 407 -12.27 0.15 20.18
C CYS A 407 -11.50 0.83 21.35
N PRO A 408 -11.52 0.26 22.57
CA PRO A 408 -10.86 0.86 23.73
C PRO A 408 -9.34 1.03 23.57
N GLN A 409 -8.63 0.06 22.98
CA GLN A 409 -7.18 0.13 22.75
C GLN A 409 -6.80 1.26 21.80
N LEU A 410 -7.56 1.42 20.71
CA LEU A 410 -7.42 2.53 19.78
C LEU A 410 -7.62 3.88 20.49
N LYS A 411 -8.65 3.99 21.33
CA LYS A 411 -8.92 5.21 22.10
C LYS A 411 -7.77 5.57 23.04
N VAL A 412 -7.19 4.59 23.73
CA VAL A 412 -6.01 4.79 24.60
C VAL A 412 -4.82 5.28 23.79
N HIS A 413 -4.56 4.68 22.63
CA HIS A 413 -3.48 5.10 21.73
C HIS A 413 -3.66 6.56 21.28
N LEU A 414 -4.85 6.92 20.80
CA LEU A 414 -5.18 8.28 20.37
C LEU A 414 -4.93 9.33 21.49
N ILE A 415 -5.26 9.00 22.74
CA ILE A 415 -5.03 9.87 23.91
C ILE A 415 -3.55 10.03 24.22
N SER A 416 -2.75 8.98 24.02
CA SER A 416 -1.31 9.03 24.32
C SER A 416 -0.49 9.80 23.29
N HIS A 417 -1.06 10.08 22.12
CA HIS A 417 -0.36 10.74 21.03
C HIS A 417 -0.29 12.26 21.25
N LEU A 418 0.83 12.88 20.84
CA LEU A 418 0.98 14.35 20.86
C LEU A 418 -0.07 15.07 20.01
N ASN A 419 -0.65 14.36 19.04
CA ASN A 419 -1.67 14.87 18.13
C ASN A 419 -3.10 14.56 18.60
N PHE A 420 -3.29 14.15 19.86
CA PHE A 420 -4.61 14.02 20.48
C PHE A 420 -5.56 15.20 20.19
N PRO A 421 -5.09 16.47 20.13
CA PRO A 421 -5.95 17.60 19.77
C PRO A 421 -6.71 17.43 18.43
N THR A 422 -6.18 16.69 17.47
CA THR A 422 -6.85 16.42 16.18
C THR A 422 -8.18 15.67 16.34
N LEU A 423 -8.37 14.87 17.40
CA LEU A 423 -9.62 14.19 17.69
C LEU A 423 -10.77 15.16 18.02
N GLY A 424 -10.46 16.33 18.57
CA GLY A 424 -11.48 17.36 18.85
C GLY A 424 -11.90 18.08 17.57
N LEU A 425 -10.97 18.24 16.62
CA LEU A 425 -11.29 18.76 15.28
C LEU A 425 -12.21 17.80 14.55
N TRP A 426 -11.92 16.50 14.64
CA TRP A 426 -12.80 15.46 14.15
C TRP A 426 -14.17 15.46 14.84
N ASN A 427 -14.21 15.59 16.17
CA ASN A 427 -15.46 15.66 16.92
C ASN A 427 -16.27 16.93 16.58
N LYS A 428 -15.62 18.05 16.30
CA LYS A 428 -16.28 19.27 15.85
C LYS A 428 -17.05 19.06 14.54
N VAL A 429 -16.49 18.25 13.63
CA VAL A 429 -17.13 17.90 12.35
C VAL A 429 -18.20 16.83 12.53
N THR A 430 -17.93 15.82 13.34
CA THR A 430 -18.73 14.59 13.34
C THR A 430 -19.69 14.45 14.51
N GLY A 431 -19.43 15.16 15.60
CA GLY A 431 -20.15 15.02 16.86
C GLY A 431 -20.00 13.64 17.50
N VAL A 432 -18.93 12.88 17.22
CA VAL A 432 -18.74 11.48 17.67
C VAL A 432 -18.98 11.27 19.18
N PHE A 433 -18.73 12.27 20.03
CA PHE A 433 -18.95 12.19 21.47
C PHE A 433 -20.26 12.84 21.96
N LEU A 434 -21.09 13.35 21.05
CA LEU A 434 -22.41 13.90 21.38
C LEU A 434 -23.44 12.77 21.54
N SER A 435 -24.50 13.04 22.30
CA SER A 435 -25.64 12.12 22.42
C SER A 435 -26.37 11.91 21.08
N SER A 436 -26.28 12.89 20.17
CA SER A 436 -26.77 12.82 18.80
C SER A 436 -25.65 13.27 17.84
N PRO A 437 -24.80 12.34 17.38
CA PRO A 437 -23.72 12.67 16.44
C PRO A 437 -24.27 13.04 15.06
N ALA A 438 -23.61 13.96 14.36
CA ALA A 438 -23.95 14.28 12.97
C ALA A 438 -23.73 13.06 12.05
N TYR A 439 -22.70 12.27 12.35
CA TYR A 439 -22.41 11.00 11.68
C TYR A 439 -22.32 9.87 12.71
N PRO A 440 -23.41 9.09 12.94
CA PRO A 440 -23.36 7.96 13.86
C PRO A 440 -22.37 6.89 13.38
N GLY A 441 -21.75 6.19 14.33
CA GLY A 441 -20.82 5.11 14.02
C GLY A 441 -21.51 3.96 13.28
N GLU A 442 -20.95 3.53 12.15
CA GLU A 442 -21.48 2.44 11.32
C GLU A 442 -20.39 1.41 11.01
N LEU A 443 -20.67 0.13 11.24
CA LEU A 443 -19.76 -0.94 10.84
C LEU A 443 -19.76 -1.10 9.32
N MET A 444 -18.58 -1.17 8.72
CA MET A 444 -18.44 -1.48 7.30
C MET A 444 -18.77 -2.95 7.05
N VAL A 445 -19.68 -3.22 6.11
CA VAL A 445 -20.07 -4.58 5.71
C VAL A 445 -20.14 -4.69 4.19
N GLY A 446 -19.71 -5.82 3.64
CA GLY A 446 -19.74 -6.10 2.21
C GLY A 446 -18.44 -6.68 1.67
N HIS A 447 -18.31 -6.64 0.34
CA HIS A 447 -17.21 -7.22 -0.41
C HIS A 447 -16.37 -6.14 -1.08
N TYR A 448 -15.06 -6.20 -0.88
CA TYR A 448 -14.14 -5.14 -1.27
C TYR A 448 -12.92 -5.73 -2.00
N PRO A 449 -12.98 -5.79 -3.33
CA PRO A 449 -11.85 -6.21 -4.14
C PRO A 449 -10.80 -5.09 -4.22
N LEU A 450 -9.53 -5.42 -3.98
CA LEU A 450 -8.38 -4.54 -4.19
C LEU A 450 -7.49 -5.15 -5.28
N ILE A 451 -7.71 -4.73 -6.51
CA ILE A 451 -7.34 -5.43 -7.75
C ILE A 451 -5.89 -5.18 -8.12
N HIS A 452 -5.45 -3.94 -7.97
CA HIS A 452 -4.04 -3.61 -8.12
C HIS A 452 -3.23 -4.11 -6.92
N GLY A 453 -3.85 -4.19 -5.74
CA GLY A 453 -3.22 -4.70 -4.53
C GLY A 453 -3.14 -6.22 -4.43
N ASP A 454 -3.82 -6.97 -5.31
CA ASP A 454 -3.99 -8.43 -5.19
C ASP A 454 -4.53 -8.88 -3.82
N HIS A 455 -5.49 -8.11 -3.28
CA HIS A 455 -6.12 -8.41 -2.01
C HIS A 455 -7.65 -8.43 -2.13
N TYR A 456 -8.29 -9.08 -1.18
CA TYR A 456 -9.75 -9.08 -1.07
C TYR A 456 -10.17 -9.00 0.39
N ALA A 457 -11.16 -8.15 0.69
CA ALA A 457 -11.79 -8.13 2.00
C ALA A 457 -13.27 -8.51 1.90
N TYR A 458 -13.71 -9.41 2.76
CA TYR A 458 -15.12 -9.64 3.08
C TYR A 458 -15.38 -9.20 4.51
N GLN A 459 -16.13 -8.12 4.66
CA GLN A 459 -16.57 -7.60 5.95
C GLN A 459 -17.97 -8.14 6.24
N ALA A 460 -18.06 -9.28 6.93
CA ALA A 460 -19.33 -9.85 7.41
C ALA A 460 -19.79 -9.13 8.69
N ARG A 461 -20.89 -9.53 9.34
CA ARG A 461 -21.32 -8.91 10.61
C ARG A 461 -20.50 -9.35 11.82
N HIS A 462 -20.11 -10.62 11.88
CA HIS A 462 -19.42 -11.21 13.03
C HIS A 462 -17.90 -11.41 12.84
N PHE A 463 -17.43 -11.38 11.59
CA PHE A 463 -16.02 -11.44 11.27
C PHE A 463 -15.65 -10.56 10.08
N SER A 464 -14.35 -10.33 9.91
CA SER A 464 -13.73 -9.84 8.69
C SER A 464 -12.87 -10.96 8.12
N LEU A 465 -12.86 -11.15 6.81
CA LEU A 465 -12.04 -12.14 6.13
C LEU A 465 -11.19 -11.45 5.08
N ILE A 466 -9.87 -11.55 5.21
CA ILE A 466 -8.92 -10.98 4.25
C ILE A 466 -8.24 -12.11 3.50
N ILE A 467 -8.15 -11.99 2.18
CA ILE A 467 -7.38 -12.90 1.33
C ILE A 467 -6.24 -12.08 0.71
N ALA A 468 -5.01 -12.48 1.00
CA ALA A 468 -3.80 -11.85 0.47
C ALA A 468 -3.22 -12.72 -0.64
N MET A 469 -3.17 -12.18 -1.84
CA MET A 469 -2.67 -12.84 -3.05
C MET A 469 -1.50 -12.04 -3.62
N ASN A 470 -0.77 -12.64 -4.54
CA ASN A 470 0.26 -11.98 -5.29
C ASN A 470 0.23 -12.42 -6.74
N SER A 471 0.76 -11.58 -7.62
CA SER A 471 0.77 -11.82 -9.06
C SER A 471 2.08 -11.32 -9.68
N TYR A 472 2.09 -11.17 -11.01
CA TYR A 472 3.15 -10.48 -11.72
C TYR A 472 3.21 -8.96 -11.44
N ARG A 473 2.26 -8.41 -10.65
CA ARG A 473 2.19 -6.99 -10.28
C ARG A 473 2.69 -6.70 -8.87
N THR A 474 2.49 -7.65 -7.96
CA THR A 474 2.70 -7.46 -6.53
C THR A 474 3.65 -8.52 -5.99
N ARG A 475 4.49 -8.11 -5.04
CA ARG A 475 5.42 -9.03 -4.38
C ARG A 475 4.70 -10.01 -3.46
N ASN A 476 5.29 -11.18 -3.24
CA ASN A 476 4.76 -12.19 -2.31
C ASN A 476 4.87 -11.78 -0.84
N PHE A 477 5.93 -11.07 -0.48
CA PHE A 477 6.14 -10.45 0.83
C PHE A 477 7.28 -9.44 0.74
N GLN A 478 7.45 -8.63 1.79
CA GLN A 478 8.60 -7.75 1.93
C GLN A 478 9.47 -8.24 3.09
N CYS A 479 10.76 -8.45 2.82
CA CYS A 479 11.78 -8.61 3.85
C CYS A 479 12.93 -7.63 3.62
N ILE A 480 13.25 -6.83 4.63
CA ILE A 480 14.33 -5.83 4.58
C ILE A 480 15.27 -6.10 5.75
N ASN A 481 16.55 -6.34 5.49
CA ASN A 481 17.56 -6.58 6.53
C ASN A 481 17.14 -7.64 7.57
N ASP A 482 16.68 -8.80 7.08
CA ASP A 482 16.11 -9.92 7.87
C ASP A 482 14.82 -9.63 8.65
N LEU A 483 14.28 -8.41 8.57
CA LEU A 483 12.98 -8.07 9.13
C LEU A 483 11.87 -8.74 8.31
N ASN A 484 10.98 -9.48 8.97
CA ASN A 484 9.90 -10.27 8.36
C ASN A 484 10.39 -11.49 7.53
N LYS A 485 11.50 -12.10 7.92
CA LYS A 485 12.07 -13.29 7.23
C LYS A 485 11.17 -14.54 7.16
N LEU A 486 10.05 -14.59 7.90
CA LEU A 486 9.08 -15.70 7.85
C LEU A 486 7.84 -15.36 6.99
N GLY A 487 7.86 -14.23 6.29
CA GLY A 487 6.73 -13.72 5.52
C GLY A 487 6.47 -14.40 4.18
N PHE A 488 7.27 -15.38 3.74
CA PHE A 488 7.29 -15.84 2.34
C PHE A 488 5.93 -16.18 1.70
N TYR A 489 5.01 -16.81 2.44
CA TYR A 489 3.67 -17.15 1.95
C TYR A 489 2.57 -16.17 2.40
N GLN A 490 2.93 -15.01 2.96
CA GLN A 490 1.99 -14.03 3.50
C GLN A 490 0.98 -13.52 2.45
N ALA A 491 1.37 -13.49 1.16
CA ALA A 491 0.48 -13.18 0.05
C ALA A 491 0.35 -14.33 -0.96
N ALA A 492 0.57 -15.58 -0.56
CA ALA A 492 0.43 -16.75 -1.43
C ALA A 492 -1.01 -17.31 -1.44
N GLY A 493 -2.03 -16.45 -1.43
CA GLY A 493 -3.43 -16.86 -1.23
C GLY A 493 -3.75 -17.13 0.25
N ALA A 494 -3.02 -16.46 1.15
CA ALA A 494 -3.21 -16.58 2.58
C ALA A 494 -4.56 -16.00 3.02
N VAL A 495 -5.25 -16.70 3.90
CA VAL A 495 -6.59 -16.36 4.39
C VAL A 495 -6.51 -15.96 5.87
N PHE A 496 -6.99 -14.77 6.19
CA PHE A 496 -6.96 -14.19 7.54
C PHE A 496 -8.39 -13.93 8.04
N PRO A 497 -8.98 -14.88 8.80
CA PRO A 497 -10.29 -14.73 9.44
C PRO A 497 -10.21 -13.97 10.78
N PHE A 498 -10.64 -12.72 10.84
CA PHE A 498 -10.70 -11.93 12.07
C PHE A 498 -12.09 -11.97 12.70
N VAL A 499 -12.25 -12.73 13.79
CA VAL A 499 -13.54 -12.81 14.50
C VAL A 499 -13.69 -11.61 15.43
N ARG A 500 -14.78 -10.83 15.29
CA ARG A 500 -15.00 -9.60 16.09
C ARG A 500 -15.18 -9.87 17.57
N ASP A 501 -15.75 -11.03 17.90
CA ASP A 501 -15.88 -11.51 19.29
C ASP A 501 -14.51 -11.96 19.87
N HIS A 502 -13.43 -11.99 19.09
CA HIS A 502 -12.07 -12.30 19.51
C HIS A 502 -11.08 -11.16 19.16
N PRO A 503 -11.18 -9.99 19.82
CA PRO A 503 -10.46 -8.77 19.44
C PRO A 503 -8.92 -8.88 19.45
N LYS A 504 -8.35 -9.84 20.18
CA LYS A 504 -6.89 -10.04 20.27
C LYS A 504 -6.33 -11.17 19.41
N GLN A 505 -7.18 -11.83 18.60
CA GLN A 505 -6.81 -13.01 17.83
C GLN A 505 -5.52 -12.83 17.00
N TYR A 506 -5.40 -11.68 16.33
CA TYR A 506 -4.26 -11.37 15.47
C TYR A 506 -3.31 -10.31 16.07
N GLU A 507 -3.41 -10.04 17.37
CA GLU A 507 -2.40 -9.22 18.03
C GLU A 507 -1.07 -9.98 18.06
N ASP A 508 0.01 -9.35 17.60
CA ASP A 508 1.35 -9.96 17.48
C ASP A 508 1.40 -11.22 16.56
N TYR A 509 0.45 -11.37 15.61
CA TYR A 509 0.34 -12.56 14.73
C TYR A 509 1.60 -12.85 13.91
N VAL A 510 2.37 -11.83 13.54
CA VAL A 510 3.68 -12.02 12.89
C VAL A 510 4.63 -12.94 13.69
N LEU A 511 4.49 -13.04 15.01
CA LEU A 511 5.28 -13.95 15.83
C LEU A 511 4.80 -15.41 15.71
N LEU A 512 3.50 -15.58 15.46
CA LEU A 512 2.88 -16.86 15.12
C LEU A 512 3.19 -17.28 13.69
N ALA A 513 3.55 -16.33 12.82
CA ALA A 513 3.94 -16.65 11.47
C ALA A 513 5.13 -17.63 11.47
N SER A 514 4.94 -18.71 10.74
CA SER A 514 5.97 -19.64 10.33
C SER A 514 6.06 -19.56 8.81
N SER A 515 7.12 -20.12 8.25
CA SER A 515 7.18 -20.31 6.80
C SER A 515 6.03 -21.15 6.26
N HIS A 516 5.21 -21.83 7.07
CA HIS A 516 4.17 -22.74 6.58
C HIS A 516 2.78 -22.57 7.23
N ASP A 517 2.62 -21.63 8.15
CA ASP A 517 1.44 -21.60 9.04
C ASP A 517 0.36 -20.62 8.57
N TYR A 518 0.44 -20.09 7.35
CA TYR A 518 -0.63 -19.26 6.78
C TYR A 518 -1.77 -20.15 6.28
N ALA A 519 -3.01 -19.86 6.67
CA ALA A 519 -4.17 -20.60 6.19
C ALA A 519 -4.39 -20.36 4.68
N GLY A 520 -4.90 -21.36 3.97
CA GLY A 520 -5.22 -21.29 2.54
C GLY A 520 -4.06 -21.57 1.59
N ILE A 521 -2.82 -21.65 2.08
CA ILE A 521 -1.65 -21.86 1.22
C ILE A 521 -1.39 -23.34 0.95
N ILE A 522 -0.64 -23.60 -0.13
CA ILE A 522 -0.01 -24.89 -0.39
C ILE A 522 1.51 -24.70 -0.41
N TYR A 523 2.23 -25.54 0.33
CA TYR A 523 3.67 -25.44 0.49
C TYR A 523 4.38 -26.79 0.33
N ASP A 524 5.67 -26.74 0.00
CA ASP A 524 6.57 -27.89 0.02
C ASP A 524 7.10 -28.10 1.43
N SER A 525 6.81 -29.27 2.02
CA SER A 525 7.24 -29.60 3.39
C SER A 525 8.77 -29.61 3.57
N GLY A 526 9.53 -29.75 2.49
CA GLY A 526 11.00 -29.78 2.52
C GLY A 526 11.68 -28.43 2.29
N TYR A 527 10.91 -27.38 1.95
CA TYR A 527 11.46 -26.07 1.62
C TYR A 527 11.38 -25.11 2.81
N LEU A 528 12.48 -24.40 3.11
CA LEU A 528 12.52 -23.36 4.14
C LEU A 528 12.91 -22.04 3.48
N PRO A 529 11.96 -21.11 3.25
CA PRO A 529 12.23 -19.84 2.62
C PRO A 529 12.98 -18.88 3.54
N ASP A 530 13.68 -17.94 2.92
CA ASP A 530 14.38 -16.83 3.56
C ASP A 530 14.11 -15.51 2.82
N CYS A 531 14.79 -14.43 3.20
CA CYS A 531 14.60 -13.12 2.56
C CYS A 531 15.06 -13.06 1.11
N SER A 532 15.93 -13.97 0.66
CA SER A 532 16.31 -14.07 -0.75
C SER A 532 15.19 -14.63 -1.63
N SER A 533 14.18 -15.23 -0.99
CA SER A 533 13.04 -15.84 -1.65
C SER A 533 11.94 -14.82 -2.01
N GLN A 534 12.13 -13.54 -1.68
CA GLN A 534 11.16 -12.48 -2.02
C GLN A 534 11.18 -12.15 -3.52
N SER A 535 10.01 -11.98 -4.11
CA SER A 535 9.85 -11.56 -5.51
C SER A 535 9.42 -10.11 -5.56
N HIS A 536 10.34 -9.18 -5.83
CA HIS A 536 10.06 -7.75 -5.71
C HIS A 536 10.54 -6.92 -6.91
N LEU A 537 11.46 -7.47 -7.70
CA LEU A 537 12.04 -6.82 -8.88
C LEU A 537 11.33 -7.26 -10.16
N TYR A 538 11.42 -6.42 -11.18
CA TYR A 538 10.97 -6.81 -12.51
C TYR A 538 11.65 -8.11 -12.96
N GLY A 539 10.87 -9.06 -13.47
CA GLY A 539 11.34 -10.38 -13.89
C GLY A 539 11.48 -11.42 -12.77
N THR A 540 11.45 -11.03 -11.48
CA THR A 540 11.42 -11.97 -10.35
C THR A 540 10.00 -12.17 -9.78
N LEU A 541 9.07 -11.27 -10.10
CA LEU A 541 7.65 -11.39 -9.78
C LEU A 541 7.02 -12.68 -10.32
N SER A 542 5.93 -13.12 -9.68
CA SER A 542 5.26 -14.37 -10.04
C SER A 542 4.78 -14.31 -11.50
N PRO A 543 4.97 -15.35 -12.32
CA PRO A 543 4.39 -15.41 -13.66
C PRO A 543 2.85 -15.58 -13.65
N GLY A 544 2.23 -15.71 -12.48
CA GLY A 544 0.78 -15.78 -12.29
C GLY A 544 0.06 -14.53 -12.78
N ARG A 545 -0.73 -14.67 -13.87
CA ARG A 545 -1.49 -13.56 -14.47
C ARG A 545 -2.95 -13.54 -14.03
N PHE A 546 -3.57 -14.70 -13.83
CA PHE A 546 -4.97 -14.83 -13.46
C PHE A 546 -5.13 -14.65 -11.95
N VAL A 547 -4.96 -13.42 -11.47
CA VAL A 547 -5.17 -13.05 -10.07
C VAL A 547 -6.14 -11.89 -10.05
N SER A 548 -7.34 -12.14 -9.53
CA SER A 548 -8.44 -11.19 -9.62
C SER A 548 -9.56 -11.50 -8.62
N SER A 549 -10.51 -10.59 -8.53
CA SER A 549 -11.72 -10.77 -7.75
C SER A 549 -12.91 -10.04 -8.34
N ILE A 550 -14.10 -10.51 -7.98
CA ILE A 550 -15.37 -10.07 -8.55
C ILE A 550 -16.48 -10.20 -7.50
N THR A 551 -17.48 -9.33 -7.55
CA THR A 551 -18.61 -9.33 -6.62
C THR A 551 -19.84 -8.70 -7.25
N ASP A 552 -21.03 -9.14 -6.84
CA ASP A 552 -22.31 -8.51 -7.17
C ASP A 552 -22.81 -7.58 -6.02
N GLY A 553 -21.94 -7.29 -5.05
CA GLY A 553 -22.23 -6.53 -3.83
C GLY A 553 -22.75 -7.38 -2.67
N THR A 554 -23.32 -8.57 -2.93
CA THR A 554 -23.88 -9.47 -1.90
C THR A 554 -23.02 -10.73 -1.71
N HIS A 555 -22.46 -11.23 -2.79
CA HIS A 555 -21.56 -12.38 -2.84
C HIS A 555 -20.29 -11.97 -3.59
N GLY A 556 -19.22 -12.74 -3.43
CA GLY A 556 -18.03 -12.49 -4.22
C GLY A 556 -17.10 -13.66 -4.35
N SER A 557 -16.15 -13.51 -5.26
CA SER A 557 -15.13 -14.51 -5.54
C SER A 557 -13.77 -13.85 -5.71
N ALA A 558 -12.75 -14.49 -5.18
CA ALA A 558 -11.36 -14.19 -5.48
C ALA A 558 -10.72 -15.41 -6.16
N THR A 559 -9.72 -15.19 -7.00
CA THR A 559 -9.00 -16.27 -7.66
C THR A 559 -7.54 -15.91 -7.78
N MET A 560 -6.69 -16.92 -7.65
CA MET A 560 -5.25 -16.79 -7.76
C MET A 560 -4.66 -17.94 -8.57
N ASP A 561 -3.88 -17.61 -9.60
CA ASP A 561 -2.94 -18.52 -10.26
C ASP A 561 -1.54 -18.26 -9.72
N TYR A 562 -1.11 -19.06 -8.76
CA TYR A 562 0.15 -18.88 -8.06
C TYR A 562 1.26 -19.75 -8.62
N TYR A 563 2.48 -19.22 -8.56
CA TYR A 563 3.73 -19.93 -8.78
C TYR A 563 4.69 -19.63 -7.65
N ASN A 564 5.41 -20.65 -7.16
CA ASN A 564 6.39 -20.46 -6.10
C ASN A 564 7.61 -19.65 -6.60
N ALA A 565 7.92 -18.54 -5.94
CA ALA A 565 8.92 -17.58 -6.41
C ALA A 565 10.33 -18.18 -6.62
N TYR A 566 10.78 -19.10 -5.75
CA TYR A 566 12.16 -19.61 -5.76
C TYR A 566 12.53 -20.37 -7.05
N SER A 567 11.64 -21.24 -7.52
CA SER A 567 11.94 -22.16 -8.63
C SER A 567 10.86 -22.19 -9.71
N ASN A 568 9.68 -21.61 -9.46
CA ASN A 568 8.50 -21.70 -10.31
C ASN A 568 8.18 -23.17 -10.72
N THR A 569 8.44 -24.12 -9.82
CA THR A 569 8.20 -25.57 -10.01
C THR A 569 6.93 -26.07 -9.34
N ILE A 570 6.27 -25.24 -8.55
CA ILE A 570 4.96 -25.49 -7.92
C ILE A 570 4.01 -24.43 -8.45
N ARG A 571 2.84 -24.88 -8.92
CA ARG A 571 1.76 -24.02 -9.37
C ARG A 571 0.46 -24.46 -8.73
N TYR A 572 -0.35 -23.51 -8.29
CA TYR A 572 -1.73 -23.83 -7.94
C TYR A 572 -2.70 -22.73 -8.34
N LYS A 573 -3.89 -23.15 -8.76
CA LYS A 573 -5.03 -22.26 -8.99
C LYS A 573 -6.00 -22.43 -7.84
N THR A 574 -6.34 -21.34 -7.17
CA THR A 574 -7.32 -21.33 -6.09
C THR A 574 -8.52 -20.47 -6.48
N ILE A 575 -9.72 -20.99 -6.26
CA ILE A 575 -10.98 -20.24 -6.33
C ILE A 575 -11.52 -20.13 -4.92
N TYR A 576 -11.72 -18.89 -4.47
CA TYR A 576 -12.43 -18.55 -3.25
C TYR A 576 -13.82 -18.06 -3.63
N LEU A 577 -14.85 -18.58 -2.98
CA LEU A 577 -16.23 -18.13 -3.12
C LEU A 577 -16.74 -17.76 -1.72
N MET A 578 -17.14 -16.51 -1.55
CA MET A 578 -17.68 -15.97 -0.31
C MET A 578 -19.14 -15.63 -0.53
N GLU A 579 -19.99 -16.23 0.28
CA GLU A 579 -21.44 -16.06 0.21
C GLU A 579 -21.98 -15.45 1.50
N SER A 580 -23.13 -14.77 1.42
CA SER A 580 -23.72 -14.02 2.53
C SER A 580 -25.00 -14.64 3.09
N LEU A 581 -25.43 -15.78 2.56
CA LEU A 581 -26.58 -16.54 3.03
C LEU A 581 -26.24 -17.23 4.36
N SER A 582 -25.09 -17.91 4.41
CA SER A 582 -24.57 -18.60 5.60
C SER A 582 -23.23 -18.03 6.08
N GLU A 583 -22.77 -16.92 5.48
CA GLU A 583 -21.47 -16.26 5.75
C GLU A 583 -20.25 -17.22 5.64
N GLY A 584 -20.28 -18.16 4.68
CA GLY A 584 -19.22 -19.13 4.44
C GLY A 584 -18.14 -18.68 3.45
N LEU A 585 -16.92 -19.20 3.65
CA LEU A 585 -15.85 -19.22 2.64
C LEU A 585 -15.76 -20.63 2.04
N HIS A 586 -15.91 -20.75 0.73
CA HIS A 586 -15.71 -22.01 0.01
C HIS A 586 -14.45 -21.91 -0.84
N VAL A 587 -13.65 -22.97 -0.81
CA VAL A 587 -12.34 -22.99 -1.46
C VAL A 587 -12.25 -24.21 -2.37
N ALA A 588 -11.75 -23.99 -3.58
CA ALA A 588 -11.31 -25.06 -4.48
C ALA A 588 -9.87 -24.79 -4.92
N GLN A 589 -8.99 -25.79 -4.77
CA GLN A 589 -7.57 -25.70 -5.12
C GLN A 589 -7.20 -26.80 -6.10
N LEU A 590 -6.56 -26.38 -7.17
CA LEU A 590 -5.93 -27.22 -8.18
C LEU A 590 -4.43 -27.06 -8.06
N THR A 591 -3.67 -28.15 -7.99
CA THR A 591 -2.22 -28.09 -7.75
C THR A 591 -1.46 -28.94 -8.74
N SER A 592 -0.30 -28.44 -9.19
CA SER A 592 0.63 -29.22 -10.00
C SER A 592 2.08 -28.86 -9.70
N THR A 593 2.99 -29.79 -10.04
CA THR A 593 4.42 -29.60 -9.83
C THR A 593 5.27 -30.17 -10.97
N LYS A 594 6.41 -29.55 -11.26
CA LYS A 594 7.44 -30.14 -12.13
C LYS A 594 8.37 -31.12 -11.41
N THR A 595 8.29 -31.19 -10.07
CA THR A 595 9.18 -32.00 -9.23
C THR A 595 8.56 -33.38 -8.95
N ARG A 596 9.29 -34.45 -9.30
CA ARG A 596 8.82 -35.85 -9.12
C ARG A 596 8.72 -36.28 -7.66
N SER A 597 9.71 -35.92 -6.84
CA SER A 597 9.76 -36.30 -5.43
C SER A 597 9.54 -35.07 -4.57
N ILE A 598 8.27 -34.72 -4.34
CA ILE A 598 7.86 -33.57 -3.54
C ILE A 598 6.61 -33.94 -2.74
N THR A 599 6.55 -33.46 -1.49
CA THR A 599 5.40 -33.60 -0.62
C THR A 599 4.79 -32.23 -0.43
N LEU A 600 3.59 -32.04 -0.99
CA LEU A 600 2.84 -30.80 -0.85
C LEU A 600 1.81 -30.94 0.26
N ILE A 601 1.77 -29.93 1.13
CA ILE A 601 0.82 -29.83 2.24
C ILE A 601 -0.06 -28.61 1.97
N ALA A 602 -1.37 -28.79 2.12
CA ALA A 602 -2.33 -27.69 2.15
C ALA A 602 -2.66 -27.34 3.60
N ASN A 603 -2.54 -26.06 3.95
CA ASN A 603 -2.98 -25.54 5.23
C ASN A 603 -4.42 -25.04 5.07
N LEU A 604 -5.38 -25.72 5.69
CA LEU A 604 -6.82 -25.46 5.52
C LEU A 604 -7.31 -24.36 6.46
N ALA A 605 -6.73 -24.28 7.65
CA ALA A 605 -7.08 -23.30 8.66
C ALA A 605 -5.94 -23.12 9.67
N THR A 606 -5.70 -21.87 10.04
CA THR A 606 -4.83 -21.47 11.15
C THR A 606 -5.67 -20.60 12.07
N ILE A 607 -5.85 -21.03 13.32
CA ILE A 607 -6.63 -20.31 14.32
C ILE A 607 -5.69 -19.91 15.47
N PRO A 608 -5.26 -18.63 15.50
CA PRO A 608 -4.49 -18.07 16.59
C PRO A 608 -5.29 -18.00 17.89
N LEU A 609 -4.63 -18.26 19.01
CA LEU A 609 -5.19 -18.22 20.35
C LEU A 609 -4.20 -17.56 21.31
N GLY A 610 -4.69 -16.69 22.18
CA GLY A 610 -3.94 -16.17 23.30
C GLY A 610 -3.63 -17.25 24.34
N GLU A 611 -2.60 -17.03 25.14
CA GLU A 611 -2.15 -17.95 26.20
C GLU A 611 -3.26 -18.39 27.17
N LYS A 612 -4.24 -17.53 27.42
CA LYS A 612 -5.35 -17.75 28.36
C LYS A 612 -6.66 -18.18 27.68
N ASP A 613 -6.66 -18.32 26.37
CA ASP A 613 -7.85 -18.74 25.63
C ASP A 613 -8.07 -20.24 25.82
N THR A 614 -9.32 -20.67 25.84
CA THR A 614 -9.66 -22.09 25.89
C THR A 614 -10.34 -22.54 24.60
N LYS A 615 -10.20 -23.83 24.32
CA LYS A 615 -10.61 -24.43 23.06
C LYS A 615 -11.11 -25.85 23.25
N GLU A 616 -12.08 -26.24 22.44
CA GLU A 616 -12.50 -27.61 22.25
C GLU A 616 -12.54 -27.93 20.77
N VAL A 617 -12.13 -29.14 20.40
CA VAL A 617 -12.11 -29.60 19.02
C VAL A 617 -12.98 -30.83 18.91
N TYR A 618 -13.88 -30.85 17.93
CA TYR A 618 -14.74 -31.99 17.62
C TYR A 618 -14.50 -32.39 16.17
N VAL A 619 -14.30 -33.68 15.92
CA VAL A 619 -14.18 -34.25 14.58
C VAL A 619 -15.34 -35.21 14.40
N ASP A 620 -16.20 -34.92 13.43
CA ASP A 620 -17.47 -35.64 13.20
C ASP A 620 -18.27 -35.89 14.51
N GLY A 621 -18.42 -34.84 15.32
CA GLY A 621 -19.15 -34.87 16.59
C GLY A 621 -18.39 -35.45 17.79
N ILE A 622 -17.23 -36.05 17.57
CA ILE A 622 -16.42 -36.66 18.64
C ILE A 622 -15.42 -35.63 19.16
N LYS A 623 -15.51 -35.31 20.45
CA LYS A 623 -14.56 -34.43 21.14
C LYS A 623 -13.16 -35.05 21.16
N GLN A 624 -12.17 -34.29 20.74
CA GLN A 624 -10.75 -34.67 20.76
C GLN A 624 -10.08 -34.08 22.00
N THR A 625 -9.33 -34.90 22.74
CA THR A 625 -8.73 -34.53 24.04
C THR A 625 -7.20 -34.62 24.07
N SER A 626 -6.54 -35.01 22.97
CA SER A 626 -5.09 -35.13 22.90
C SER A 626 -4.41 -33.77 22.71
N VAL A 627 -3.44 -33.46 23.57
CA VAL A 627 -2.53 -32.32 23.42
C VAL A 627 -1.50 -32.62 22.32
N GLY A 628 -1.24 -31.67 21.42
CA GLY A 628 -0.26 -31.81 20.34
C GLY A 628 -0.90 -32.11 18.98
N ASN A 629 -0.37 -33.10 18.25
CA ASN A 629 -0.86 -33.46 16.91
C ASN A 629 -1.90 -34.58 16.99
N TYR A 630 -3.04 -34.35 16.34
CA TYR A 630 -4.12 -35.32 16.18
C TYR A 630 -4.35 -35.61 14.70
N SER A 631 -4.18 -36.87 14.28
CA SER A 631 -4.51 -37.29 12.92
C SER A 631 -5.98 -37.67 12.83
N PHE A 632 -6.68 -37.12 11.85
CA PHE A 632 -8.05 -37.51 11.52
C PHE A 632 -8.08 -38.30 10.20
N LEU A 633 -9.01 -39.25 10.10
CA LEU A 633 -9.18 -40.09 8.92
C LEU A 633 -10.61 -39.96 8.42
N LEU A 634 -10.74 -39.69 7.11
CA LEU A 634 -12.03 -39.62 6.42
C LEU A 634 -13.07 -38.69 7.08
N ALA A 635 -12.60 -37.62 7.70
CA ALA A 635 -13.47 -36.66 8.38
C ALA A 635 -14.36 -35.94 7.38
N ARG A 636 -15.59 -35.61 7.79
CA ARG A 636 -16.53 -34.81 7.01
C ARG A 636 -16.63 -33.37 7.54
N LYS A 637 -16.37 -33.17 8.82
CA LYS A 637 -16.40 -31.85 9.45
C LYS A 637 -15.50 -31.79 10.69
N ILE A 638 -15.05 -30.58 10.98
CA ILE A 638 -14.30 -30.26 12.20
C ILE A 638 -14.95 -29.01 12.79
N LEU A 639 -15.30 -29.06 14.08
CA LEU A 639 -15.86 -27.95 14.83
C LEU A 639 -14.89 -27.53 15.94
N PHE A 640 -14.57 -26.25 15.98
CA PHE A 640 -13.77 -25.61 17.01
C PHE A 640 -14.70 -24.76 17.88
N LYS A 641 -14.70 -24.98 19.18
CA LYS A 641 -15.34 -24.08 20.14
C LYS A 641 -14.27 -23.29 20.86
N ILE A 642 -14.32 -21.97 20.79
CA ILE A 642 -13.26 -21.09 21.25
C ILE A 642 -13.84 -20.13 22.28
N THR A 643 -13.20 -20.05 23.44
CA THR A 643 -13.53 -19.08 24.48
C THR A 643 -12.32 -18.16 24.68
N PRO A 644 -12.34 -16.96 24.08
CA PRO A 644 -11.24 -16.02 24.25
C PRO A 644 -11.23 -15.46 25.67
N HIS A 645 -10.03 -15.20 26.21
CA HIS A 645 -9.87 -14.55 27.51
C HIS A 645 -10.45 -13.12 27.53
N SER A 646 -10.41 -12.46 26.38
CA SER A 646 -10.99 -11.13 26.15
C SER A 646 -11.87 -11.20 24.91
N GLY A 647 -13.18 -11.17 25.10
CA GLY A 647 -14.14 -11.29 24.00
C GLY A 647 -15.38 -12.09 24.39
N LYS A 648 -16.07 -12.64 23.39
CA LYS A 648 -17.18 -13.58 23.57
C LYS A 648 -16.82 -14.92 22.94
N ALA A 649 -17.33 -16.00 23.53
CA ALA A 649 -17.13 -17.33 22.98
C ALA A 649 -17.85 -17.49 21.64
N TYR A 650 -17.24 -18.23 20.73
CA TYR A 650 -17.76 -18.50 19.39
C TYR A 650 -17.31 -19.89 18.92
N ALA A 651 -17.88 -20.34 17.81
CA ALA A 651 -17.41 -21.54 17.14
C ALA A 651 -16.89 -21.22 15.73
N ALA A 652 -16.02 -22.07 15.21
CA ALA A 652 -15.56 -22.06 13.82
C ALA A 652 -15.63 -23.49 13.28
N ALA A 653 -15.82 -23.66 11.97
CA ALA A 653 -15.97 -25.00 11.40
C ALA A 653 -15.32 -25.16 10.03
N LEU A 654 -14.78 -26.35 9.79
CA LEU A 654 -14.42 -26.84 8.46
C LEU A 654 -15.41 -27.91 8.03
N ILE A 655 -15.84 -27.86 6.78
CA ILE A 655 -16.75 -28.83 6.17
C ILE A 655 -16.14 -29.34 4.87
N PHE A 656 -16.13 -30.66 4.72
CA PHE A 656 -15.55 -31.35 3.58
C PHE A 656 -16.65 -32.04 2.74
N PRO A 657 -16.89 -31.59 1.49
CA PRO A 657 -17.85 -32.24 0.59
C PRO A 657 -17.48 -33.68 0.24
N VAL A 658 -16.18 -34.00 0.29
CA VAL A 658 -15.61 -35.34 0.19
C VAL A 658 -14.81 -35.58 1.46
N SER A 659 -14.90 -36.78 2.03
CA SER A 659 -14.19 -37.12 3.28
C SER A 659 -12.69 -36.89 3.13
N LEU A 660 -12.07 -36.24 4.11
CA LEU A 660 -10.68 -35.84 4.06
C LEU A 660 -9.90 -36.41 5.25
N SER A 661 -8.64 -36.76 5.04
CA SER A 661 -7.72 -37.15 6.10
C SER A 661 -6.65 -36.08 6.26
N GLY A 662 -6.15 -35.89 7.47
CA GLY A 662 -5.21 -34.82 7.77
C GLY A 662 -4.77 -34.78 9.22
N ILE A 663 -4.20 -33.65 9.63
CA ILE A 663 -3.65 -33.43 10.96
C ILE A 663 -4.20 -32.12 11.52
N ILE A 664 -4.63 -32.16 12.78
CA ILE A 664 -4.89 -30.99 13.61
C ILE A 664 -3.72 -30.87 14.58
N SER A 665 -3.00 -29.75 14.54
CA SER A 665 -1.89 -29.45 15.43
C SER A 665 -2.29 -28.37 16.43
N ASP A 666 -2.19 -28.66 17.73
CA ASP A 666 -2.22 -27.67 18.81
C ASP A 666 -0.79 -27.39 19.27
N MET A 667 -0.26 -26.24 18.86
CA MET A 667 1.13 -25.86 19.11
C MET A 667 1.22 -24.65 20.04
N ALA A 668 2.10 -24.75 21.04
CA ALA A 668 2.52 -23.60 21.84
C ALA A 668 3.72 -22.92 21.16
N VAL A 669 3.62 -21.62 20.93
CA VAL A 669 4.68 -20.81 20.30
C VAL A 669 5.17 -19.78 21.30
N ILE A 670 6.47 -19.82 21.61
CA ILE A 670 7.14 -18.88 22.51
C ILE A 670 8.21 -18.15 21.70
N ARG A 671 7.96 -16.89 21.35
CA ARG A 671 8.84 -16.12 20.44
C ARG A 671 8.90 -14.64 20.83
N SER A 672 9.99 -13.98 20.45
CA SER A 672 10.14 -12.53 20.50
C SER A 672 10.29 -11.97 19.09
N TYR A 673 10.14 -10.65 18.93
CA TYR A 673 10.29 -9.99 17.62
C TYR A 673 11.70 -10.13 17.04
N ASN A 674 12.74 -10.30 17.88
CA ASN A 674 14.09 -10.63 17.39
C ASN A 674 14.13 -11.91 16.55
N TYR A 675 13.25 -12.88 16.83
CA TYR A 675 13.18 -14.10 16.02
C TYR A 675 12.77 -13.83 14.57
N VAL A 676 12.04 -12.74 14.31
CA VAL A 676 11.58 -12.29 12.99
C VAL A 676 12.32 -11.04 12.49
N GLY A 677 13.49 -10.73 13.07
CA GLY A 677 14.36 -9.62 12.66
C GLY A 677 14.08 -8.27 13.33
N GLY A 678 13.08 -8.20 14.22
CA GLY A 678 12.78 -7.00 15.00
C GLY A 678 13.78 -6.75 16.14
N LYS A 679 13.74 -5.56 16.75
CA LYS A 679 14.65 -5.20 17.86
C LYS A 679 14.09 -5.52 19.25
N ALA A 680 12.80 -5.84 19.36
CA ALA A 680 12.16 -6.09 20.65
C ALA A 680 12.46 -7.51 21.18
N HIS A 681 13.00 -7.58 22.39
CA HIS A 681 13.33 -8.84 23.08
C HIS A 681 12.19 -9.44 23.90
N ILE A 682 11.03 -8.77 23.94
CA ILE A 682 9.87 -9.23 24.74
C ILE A 682 9.37 -10.53 24.14
N THR A 683 9.48 -11.61 24.91
CA THR A 683 8.93 -12.91 24.56
C THR A 683 7.43 -12.92 24.80
N LYS A 684 6.69 -13.47 23.84
CA LYS A 684 5.25 -13.68 23.87
C LYS A 684 4.97 -15.18 23.78
N SER A 685 3.90 -15.62 24.46
CA SER A 685 3.42 -17.00 24.45
C SER A 685 2.05 -17.04 23.78
N PHE A 686 1.87 -17.99 22.87
CA PHE A 686 0.64 -18.16 22.10
C PHE A 686 0.32 -19.64 21.94
N HIS A 687 -0.93 -19.92 21.62
CA HIS A 687 -1.36 -21.20 21.08
C HIS A 687 -1.85 -21.01 19.64
N VAL A 688 -1.66 -22.01 18.81
CA VAL A 688 -2.21 -22.01 17.45
C VAL A 688 -2.76 -23.40 17.13
N LEU A 689 -3.98 -23.41 16.59
CA LEU A 689 -4.56 -24.60 15.97
C LEU A 689 -4.32 -24.53 14.48
N ILE A 690 -3.69 -25.55 13.91
CA ILE A 690 -3.40 -25.65 12.48
C ILE A 690 -4.02 -26.93 11.94
N VAL A 691 -4.79 -26.81 10.86
CA VAL A 691 -5.41 -27.96 10.18
C VAL A 691 -4.73 -28.13 8.82
N THR A 692 -4.09 -29.28 8.61
CA THR A 692 -3.36 -29.56 7.37
C THR A 692 -3.80 -30.88 6.74
N THR A 693 -3.62 -30.98 5.43
CA THR A 693 -3.76 -32.24 4.69
C THR A 693 -2.62 -32.39 3.69
N THR A 694 -2.15 -33.63 3.51
CA THR A 694 -1.12 -33.95 2.52
C THR A 694 -1.79 -34.24 1.17
N LEU A 695 -1.43 -33.45 0.16
CA LEU A 695 -2.01 -33.61 -1.18
C LEU A 695 -1.57 -34.92 -1.82
N GLN A 696 -2.52 -35.62 -2.42
CA GLN A 696 -2.29 -36.88 -3.13
C GLN A 696 -2.10 -36.62 -4.63
N ARG A 697 -1.15 -37.31 -5.26
CA ARG A 697 -0.96 -37.19 -6.72
C ARG A 697 -2.17 -37.76 -7.47
N ALA A 698 -2.58 -37.09 -8.55
CA ALA A 698 -3.59 -37.61 -9.44
C ALA A 698 -2.99 -38.74 -10.31
N SER A 699 -3.81 -39.75 -10.64
CA SER A 699 -3.42 -40.90 -11.46
C SER A 699 -4.19 -40.88 -12.78
N PRO A 700 -3.55 -41.15 -13.94
CA PRO A 700 -2.12 -41.45 -14.13
C PRO A 700 -1.24 -40.19 -14.13
N SER A 701 0.02 -40.35 -13.69
CA SER A 701 1.04 -39.30 -13.67
C SER A 701 1.67 -39.14 -15.07
N PRO A 702 1.66 -37.92 -15.66
CA PRO A 702 2.35 -37.66 -16.93
C PRO A 702 3.88 -37.89 -16.86
N GLY A 703 4.57 -37.94 -18.00
CA GLY A 703 6.02 -38.24 -18.09
C GLY A 703 6.95 -37.20 -17.43
N SER A 704 8.27 -37.46 -17.38
CA SER A 704 9.27 -36.51 -16.83
C SER A 704 9.20 -35.14 -17.49
N GLY A 705 9.31 -34.07 -16.69
CA GLY A 705 9.40 -32.69 -17.19
C GLY A 705 8.06 -32.01 -17.47
N GLN A 706 6.95 -32.76 -17.42
CA GLN A 706 5.59 -32.22 -17.49
C GLN A 706 5.04 -31.91 -16.09
N TRP A 707 4.10 -30.97 -16.02
CA TRP A 707 3.37 -30.67 -14.78
C TRP A 707 2.63 -31.91 -14.29
N GLN A 708 2.88 -32.29 -13.05
CA GLN A 708 2.30 -33.44 -12.38
C GLN A 708 1.15 -32.96 -11.50
N PRO A 709 -0.11 -33.28 -11.84
CA PRO A 709 -1.26 -32.82 -11.07
C PRO A 709 -1.41 -33.58 -9.74
N PHE A 710 -1.97 -32.89 -8.76
CA PHE A 710 -2.51 -33.46 -7.52
C PHE A 710 -4.04 -33.49 -7.61
N GLN A 711 -4.66 -34.33 -6.78
CA GLN A 711 -6.11 -34.35 -6.61
C GLN A 711 -6.61 -32.96 -6.19
N SER A 712 -7.74 -32.53 -6.74
CA SER A 712 -8.33 -31.24 -6.35
C SER A 712 -8.77 -31.29 -4.89
N LEU A 713 -8.63 -30.15 -4.21
CA LEU A 713 -9.03 -29.98 -2.82
C LEU A 713 -10.20 -29.00 -2.76
N VAL A 714 -11.32 -29.42 -2.18
CA VAL A 714 -12.50 -28.58 -1.99
C VAL A 714 -12.96 -28.64 -0.55
N TYR A 715 -13.17 -27.49 0.08
CA TYR A 715 -13.66 -27.39 1.45
C TYR A 715 -14.43 -26.09 1.69
N SER A 716 -15.19 -26.05 2.78
CA SER A 716 -15.80 -24.83 3.30
C SER A 716 -15.22 -24.51 4.67
N TYR A 717 -14.98 -23.23 4.92
CA TYR A 717 -14.58 -22.69 6.20
C TYR A 717 -15.59 -21.65 6.66
N TYR A 718 -16.08 -21.84 7.89
CA TYR A 718 -16.96 -20.91 8.58
C TYR A 718 -16.17 -20.30 9.74
N PRO A 719 -15.64 -19.07 9.58
CA PRO A 719 -14.84 -18.41 10.62
C PRO A 719 -15.60 -18.15 11.91
N TYR A 720 -16.92 -18.02 11.80
CA TYR A 720 -17.82 -17.73 12.90
C TYR A 720 -19.11 -18.52 12.80
N LEU A 721 -19.48 -19.12 13.91
CA LEU A 721 -20.76 -19.72 14.21
C LEU A 721 -21.08 -19.42 15.70
N PRO A 722 -22.36 -19.44 16.12
CA PRO A 722 -22.72 -19.36 17.53
C PRO A 722 -22.01 -20.44 18.37
N ILE A 723 -21.56 -20.12 19.59
CA ILE A 723 -20.82 -21.05 20.46
C ILE A 723 -21.63 -22.31 20.82
N ASP A 724 -22.94 -22.18 20.89
CA ASP A 724 -23.89 -23.25 21.16
C ASP A 724 -24.14 -24.15 19.95
N THR A 725 -23.51 -23.87 18.79
CA THR A 725 -23.58 -24.74 17.61
C THR A 725 -23.28 -26.19 18.00
N THR A 726 -24.26 -27.05 17.74
CA THR A 726 -24.19 -28.48 17.97
C THR A 726 -23.74 -29.21 16.71
N ASP A 727 -23.34 -30.46 16.87
CA ASP A 727 -22.99 -31.32 15.74
C ASP A 727 -24.18 -31.54 14.79
N ASP A 728 -25.40 -31.60 15.35
CA ASP A 728 -26.65 -31.73 14.59
C ASP A 728 -26.98 -30.47 13.78
N GLN A 729 -26.74 -29.29 14.34
CA GLN A 729 -26.89 -28.03 13.60
C GLN A 729 -25.87 -27.93 12.46
N LEU A 730 -24.64 -28.40 12.69
CA LEU A 730 -23.63 -28.48 11.63
C LEU A 730 -24.00 -29.50 10.55
N ASN A 731 -24.59 -30.65 10.91
CA ASN A 731 -25.20 -31.58 9.95
C ASN A 731 -26.32 -30.91 9.16
N GLY A 732 -27.19 -30.16 9.82
CA GLY A 732 -28.25 -29.39 9.18
C GLY A 732 -27.70 -28.40 8.16
N LEU A 733 -26.65 -27.65 8.53
CA LEU A 733 -25.96 -26.73 7.63
C LEU A 733 -25.38 -27.48 6.43
N MET A 734 -24.63 -28.55 6.64
CA MET A 734 -24.06 -29.39 5.57
C MET A 734 -25.12 -29.92 4.60
N ASN A 735 -26.28 -30.34 5.12
CA ASN A 735 -27.38 -30.87 4.32
C ASN A 735 -28.20 -29.77 3.64
N SER A 736 -28.07 -28.52 4.07
CA SER A 736 -28.80 -27.38 3.50
C SER A 736 -28.24 -26.93 2.16
N TYR A 737 -26.97 -27.22 1.87
CA TYR A 737 -26.30 -26.79 0.65
C TYR A 737 -25.56 -27.91 -0.06
N THR A 738 -25.33 -27.72 -1.36
CA THR A 738 -24.43 -28.55 -2.17
C THR A 738 -23.26 -27.70 -2.65
N LEU A 739 -22.04 -28.20 -2.47
CA LEU A 739 -20.83 -27.61 -3.03
C LEU A 739 -20.27 -28.54 -4.11
N SER A 740 -20.11 -28.01 -5.31
CA SER A 740 -19.61 -28.77 -6.46
C SER A 740 -18.47 -28.03 -7.15
N PHE A 741 -17.48 -28.78 -7.61
CA PHE A 741 -16.40 -28.28 -8.46
C PHE A 741 -16.47 -28.96 -9.84
N GLY A 742 -16.43 -28.15 -10.89
CA GLY A 742 -16.34 -28.60 -12.29
C GLY A 742 -17.48 -29.50 -12.82
N GLY A 743 -18.70 -29.33 -12.30
CA GLY A 743 -19.90 -29.99 -12.86
C GLY A 743 -20.24 -31.37 -12.27
N GLY A 744 -19.46 -31.90 -11.32
CA GLY A 744 -19.91 -33.03 -10.48
C GLY A 744 -18.83 -33.95 -9.93
N SER A 745 -17.64 -34.06 -10.55
CA SER A 745 -16.55 -34.93 -10.08
C SER A 745 -15.31 -34.12 -9.68
N GLN A 746 -14.87 -34.22 -8.42
CA GLN A 746 -13.66 -33.55 -7.94
C GLN A 746 -12.36 -34.22 -8.46
N ALA A 747 -12.42 -35.45 -8.96
CA ALA A 747 -11.24 -36.25 -9.24
C ALA A 747 -10.57 -35.99 -10.61
N GLU A 748 -11.22 -35.24 -11.51
CA GLU A 748 -10.79 -35.13 -12.92
C GLU A 748 -10.21 -33.76 -13.29
N HIS A 749 -10.18 -32.81 -12.36
CA HIS A 749 -9.77 -31.43 -12.67
C HIS A 749 -8.31 -31.17 -12.34
N THR A 750 -7.63 -30.47 -13.25
CA THR A 750 -6.21 -30.15 -13.14
C THR A 750 -5.96 -28.65 -13.31
N VAL A 751 -4.75 -28.20 -12.96
CA VAL A 751 -4.33 -26.79 -13.16
C VAL A 751 -4.34 -26.39 -14.64
N ASP A 752 -4.27 -27.35 -15.56
CA ASP A 752 -4.25 -27.10 -17.00
C ASP A 752 -5.65 -27.05 -17.63
N ASP A 753 -6.70 -27.26 -16.83
CA ASP A 753 -8.08 -27.12 -17.28
C ASP A 753 -8.33 -25.71 -17.83
N ASN A 754 -9.10 -25.63 -18.92
CA ASN A 754 -9.51 -24.37 -19.54
C ASN A 754 -10.51 -23.59 -18.69
N THR A 755 -11.22 -24.28 -17.79
CA THR A 755 -12.22 -23.67 -16.90
C THR A 755 -12.09 -24.19 -15.48
N GLY A 756 -12.31 -23.32 -14.49
CA GLY A 756 -12.48 -23.71 -13.10
C GLY A 756 -13.81 -23.17 -12.57
N MET A 757 -14.63 -24.02 -11.98
CA MET A 757 -15.98 -23.64 -11.53
C MET A 757 -16.27 -24.16 -10.14
N LEU A 758 -16.50 -23.25 -9.18
CA LEU A 758 -16.95 -23.57 -7.84
C LEU A 758 -18.39 -23.08 -7.65
N SER A 759 -19.30 -23.99 -7.34
CA SER A 759 -20.74 -23.71 -7.22
C SER A 759 -21.25 -24.08 -5.83
N TYR A 760 -21.89 -23.12 -5.17
CA TYR A 760 -22.65 -23.27 -3.93
C TYR A 760 -24.15 -23.19 -4.26
N THR A 761 -24.94 -24.17 -3.83
CA THR A 761 -26.40 -24.18 -4.03
C THR A 761 -27.10 -24.42 -2.70
N GLN A 762 -28.01 -23.53 -2.30
CA GLN A 762 -28.82 -23.64 -1.08
C GLN A 762 -30.28 -23.28 -1.41
N GLY A 763 -31.17 -24.28 -1.38
CA GLY A 763 -32.54 -24.13 -1.89
C GLY A 763 -32.56 -23.67 -3.35
N ASP A 764 -33.31 -22.60 -3.65
CA ASP A 764 -33.41 -22.01 -4.99
C ASP A 764 -32.25 -21.07 -5.34
N ASN A 765 -31.36 -20.79 -4.37
CA ASN A 765 -30.20 -19.94 -4.58
C ASN A 765 -29.04 -20.76 -5.13
N ARG A 766 -28.37 -20.24 -6.15
CA ARG A 766 -27.15 -20.84 -6.72
C ARG A 766 -26.12 -19.75 -6.99
N ILE A 767 -24.93 -19.91 -6.43
CA ILE A 767 -23.83 -18.95 -6.53
C ILE A 767 -22.65 -19.69 -7.15
N ILE A 768 -22.22 -19.25 -8.32
CA ILE A 768 -21.18 -19.92 -9.11
C ILE A 768 -20.06 -18.93 -9.39
N ALA A 769 -18.86 -19.25 -8.88
CA ALA A 769 -17.61 -18.62 -9.28
C ALA A 769 -17.01 -19.42 -10.45
N LEU A 770 -16.92 -18.81 -11.62
CA LEU A 770 -16.46 -19.43 -12.85
C LEU A 770 -15.30 -18.66 -13.46
N ASN A 771 -14.22 -19.36 -13.73
CA ASN A 771 -13.02 -18.84 -14.38
C ASN A 771 -12.82 -19.51 -15.73
N PHE A 772 -12.74 -18.71 -16.79
CA PHE A 772 -12.29 -19.11 -18.11
C PHE A 772 -10.82 -18.74 -18.26
N TYR A 773 -9.93 -19.72 -18.19
CA TYR A 773 -8.49 -19.54 -18.40
C TYR A 773 -8.11 -19.47 -19.88
N SER A 774 -9.05 -19.83 -20.76
CA SER A 774 -9.01 -19.66 -22.22
C SER A 774 -10.46 -19.55 -22.73
N ALA A 775 -10.63 -19.18 -24.01
CA ALA A 775 -11.94 -19.19 -24.66
C ALA A 775 -12.56 -20.60 -24.58
N GLY A 776 -13.84 -20.69 -24.24
CA GLY A 776 -14.47 -21.99 -24.04
C GLY A 776 -15.90 -21.92 -23.56
N THR A 777 -16.48 -23.09 -23.29
CA THR A 777 -17.85 -23.24 -22.78
C THR A 777 -17.83 -24.02 -21.47
N ALA A 778 -18.67 -23.62 -20.52
CA ALA A 778 -18.90 -24.31 -19.26
C ALA A 778 -20.40 -24.56 -19.06
N THR A 779 -20.74 -25.72 -18.50
CA THR A 779 -22.11 -26.03 -18.09
C THR A 779 -22.31 -25.56 -16.65
N LEU A 780 -23.22 -24.60 -16.44
CA LEU A 780 -23.51 -24.05 -15.12
C LEU A 780 -24.31 -25.06 -14.27
N TYR A 781 -25.41 -25.55 -14.83
CA TYR A 781 -26.28 -26.57 -14.23
C TYR A 781 -27.29 -27.08 -15.27
N GLY A 782 -27.68 -28.36 -15.16
CA GLY A 782 -28.60 -28.97 -16.13
C GLY A 782 -28.10 -28.79 -17.57
N SER A 783 -28.95 -28.23 -18.43
CA SER A 783 -28.61 -27.85 -19.81
C SER A 783 -28.19 -26.39 -19.97
N THR A 784 -28.11 -25.62 -18.88
CA THR A 784 -27.72 -24.21 -18.93
C THR A 784 -26.21 -24.11 -19.10
N THR A 785 -25.76 -23.47 -20.18
CA THR A 785 -24.35 -23.27 -20.49
C THR A 785 -24.00 -21.80 -20.59
N ILE A 786 -22.73 -21.50 -20.36
CA ILE A 786 -22.13 -20.20 -20.62
C ILE A 786 -20.87 -20.38 -21.44
N GLN A 787 -20.74 -19.61 -22.51
CA GLN A 787 -19.57 -19.57 -23.36
C GLN A 787 -18.89 -18.21 -23.24
N SER A 788 -17.57 -18.20 -23.18
CA SER A 788 -16.76 -16.99 -23.24
C SER A 788 -15.83 -17.02 -24.44
N SER A 789 -15.76 -15.91 -25.18
CA SER A 789 -14.89 -15.76 -26.35
C SER A 789 -13.40 -15.65 -26.01
N VAL A 790 -13.06 -15.32 -24.75
CA VAL A 790 -11.69 -15.06 -24.28
C VAL A 790 -11.54 -15.42 -22.79
N ILE A 791 -10.37 -15.12 -22.22
CA ILE A 791 -10.12 -15.23 -20.77
C ILE A 791 -11.07 -14.30 -20.01
N SER A 792 -11.78 -14.83 -19.01
CA SER A 792 -12.72 -14.04 -18.21
C SER A 792 -12.99 -14.69 -16.85
N GLN A 793 -13.29 -13.87 -15.84
CA GLN A 793 -13.87 -14.30 -14.58
C GLN A 793 -15.35 -13.91 -14.56
N VAL A 794 -16.20 -14.84 -14.12
CA VAL A 794 -17.66 -14.69 -14.07
C VAL A 794 -18.18 -15.10 -12.69
N LEU A 795 -19.01 -14.24 -12.10
CA LEU A 795 -19.84 -14.59 -10.94
C LEU A 795 -21.29 -14.68 -11.42
N PHE A 796 -21.87 -15.88 -11.34
CA PHE A 796 -23.26 -16.12 -11.68
C PHE A 796 -24.06 -16.40 -10.39
N VAL A 797 -25.11 -15.62 -10.17
CA VAL A 797 -25.98 -15.73 -8.99
C VAL A 797 -27.41 -15.91 -9.47
N GLN A 798 -28.01 -17.04 -9.10
CA GLN A 798 -29.44 -17.27 -9.18
C GLN A 798 -30.04 -17.04 -7.81
N ALA A 799 -31.07 -16.19 -7.75
CA ALA A 799 -31.91 -15.99 -6.58
C ALA A 799 -33.39 -16.10 -6.99
N PRO A 800 -34.34 -16.13 -6.03
CA PRO A 800 -35.76 -16.06 -6.34
C PRO A 800 -36.08 -14.87 -7.23
N GLY A 801 -36.66 -15.13 -8.41
CA GLY A 801 -37.09 -14.10 -9.35
C GLY A 801 -35.99 -13.40 -10.16
N LYS A 802 -34.70 -13.71 -9.95
CA LYS A 802 -33.60 -13.04 -10.69
C LYS A 802 -32.36 -13.90 -10.94
N TYR A 803 -31.65 -13.58 -12.01
CA TYR A 803 -30.25 -13.92 -12.21
C TYR A 803 -29.40 -12.64 -12.20
N THR A 804 -28.24 -12.68 -11.55
CA THR A 804 -27.21 -11.65 -11.62
C THR A 804 -25.94 -12.28 -12.18
N ILE A 805 -25.36 -11.68 -13.22
CA ILE A 805 -24.09 -12.11 -13.80
C ILE A 805 -23.13 -10.93 -13.76
N THR A 806 -21.97 -11.12 -13.14
CA THR A 806 -20.89 -10.14 -13.13
C THR A 806 -19.69 -10.71 -13.87
N VAL A 807 -19.04 -9.89 -14.69
CA VAL A 807 -17.98 -10.31 -15.62
C VAL A 807 -16.78 -9.39 -15.51
N ARG A 808 -15.58 -9.96 -15.63
CA ARG A 808 -14.31 -9.21 -15.64
C ARG A 808 -13.27 -9.88 -16.53
N ASN A 809 -12.36 -9.09 -17.11
CA ASN A 809 -11.10 -9.63 -17.65
C ASN A 809 -10.03 -9.66 -16.54
N PRO A 810 -9.57 -10.81 -16.04
CA PRO A 810 -8.62 -10.84 -14.92
C PRO A 810 -7.16 -10.53 -15.31
N VAL A 811 -6.83 -10.50 -16.61
CA VAL A 811 -5.44 -10.50 -17.09
C VAL A 811 -5.04 -9.26 -17.89
N SER A 812 -5.99 -8.54 -18.51
CA SER A 812 -5.65 -7.46 -19.45
C SER A 812 -5.61 -6.09 -18.80
N SER A 813 -4.52 -5.34 -19.01
CA SER A 813 -4.39 -3.93 -18.60
C SER A 813 -5.26 -3.01 -19.48
N THR A 814 -5.45 -3.39 -20.74
CA THR A 814 -6.26 -2.62 -21.70
C THR A 814 -7.67 -3.23 -21.86
N ALA A 815 -8.61 -2.41 -22.31
CA ALA A 815 -9.98 -2.83 -22.48
C ALA A 815 -10.12 -3.78 -23.69
N THR A 816 -10.43 -5.05 -23.42
CA THR A 816 -10.58 -6.13 -24.40
C THR A 816 -12.03 -6.54 -24.54
N GLU A 817 -12.44 -6.91 -25.74
CA GLU A 817 -13.80 -7.39 -25.98
C GLU A 817 -13.99 -8.81 -25.44
N ILE A 818 -14.98 -8.98 -24.57
CA ILE A 818 -15.46 -10.26 -24.06
C ILE A 818 -16.89 -10.42 -24.57
N ARG A 819 -17.14 -11.49 -25.33
CA ARG A 819 -18.48 -11.95 -25.68
C ARG A 819 -18.84 -13.15 -24.82
N LEU A 820 -19.89 -13.00 -24.03
CA LEU A 820 -20.51 -14.09 -23.29
C LEU A 820 -21.81 -14.52 -23.96
N GLU A 821 -22.02 -15.83 -24.05
CA GLU A 821 -23.27 -16.42 -24.53
C GLU A 821 -23.81 -17.37 -23.47
N LEU A 822 -24.99 -17.07 -22.93
CA LEU A 822 -25.71 -17.88 -21.98
C LEU A 822 -26.86 -18.58 -22.71
N ASN A 823 -26.88 -19.90 -22.65
CA ASN A 823 -27.90 -20.72 -23.29
C ASN A 823 -28.67 -21.51 -22.24
N GLY A 824 -29.96 -21.72 -22.47
CA GLY A 824 -30.81 -22.57 -21.62
C GLY A 824 -31.51 -21.86 -20.46
N LEU A 825 -31.51 -20.52 -20.43
CA LEU A 825 -32.26 -19.73 -19.45
C LEU A 825 -33.74 -19.66 -19.88
N ALA A 826 -34.55 -20.64 -19.47
CA ALA A 826 -35.91 -20.84 -19.99
C ALA A 826 -36.99 -19.92 -19.39
N ASP A 827 -36.71 -19.23 -18.29
CA ASP A 827 -37.66 -18.41 -17.52
C ASP A 827 -37.36 -16.90 -17.58
N MET A 828 -36.60 -16.45 -18.59
CA MET A 828 -36.26 -15.03 -18.76
C MET A 828 -37.47 -14.19 -19.16
N VAL A 829 -37.75 -13.13 -18.40
CA VAL A 829 -38.83 -12.16 -18.70
C VAL A 829 -38.27 -10.85 -19.24
N SER A 830 -37.21 -10.34 -18.60
CA SER A 830 -36.56 -9.09 -19.00
C SER A 830 -35.08 -9.11 -18.63
N VAL A 831 -34.27 -8.37 -19.39
CA VAL A 831 -32.83 -8.24 -19.17
C VAL A 831 -32.46 -6.78 -19.05
N GLN A 832 -31.64 -6.48 -18.05
CA GLN A 832 -30.92 -5.22 -17.90
C GLN A 832 -29.43 -5.52 -17.91
N HIS A 833 -28.63 -4.69 -18.58
CA HIS A 833 -27.19 -4.85 -18.56
C HIS A 833 -26.46 -3.52 -18.66
N TRP A 834 -25.25 -3.50 -18.12
CA TRP A 834 -24.33 -2.36 -18.13
C TRP A 834 -23.06 -2.68 -18.93
N CYS A 835 -23.19 -3.53 -19.95
CA CYS A 835 -22.14 -3.86 -20.91
C CYS A 835 -22.24 -2.96 -22.16
N THR A 836 -21.29 -3.12 -23.09
CA THR A 836 -21.28 -2.40 -24.37
C THR A 836 -22.53 -2.67 -25.21
N THR A 837 -22.92 -3.93 -25.37
CA THR A 837 -24.14 -4.35 -26.09
C THR A 837 -24.65 -5.68 -25.57
N GLY A 838 -25.95 -5.94 -25.66
CA GLY A 838 -26.53 -7.25 -25.35
C GLY A 838 -27.68 -7.58 -26.30
N GLY A 839 -28.14 -8.82 -26.27
CA GLY A 839 -29.28 -9.23 -27.08
C GLY A 839 -29.62 -10.70 -26.93
N SER A 840 -30.64 -11.13 -27.65
CA SER A 840 -31.07 -12.53 -27.65
C SER A 840 -30.94 -13.16 -29.03
N THR A 841 -30.43 -14.40 -29.08
CA THR A 841 -30.38 -15.22 -30.31
C THR A 841 -31.51 -16.26 -30.36
N GLY A 842 -32.45 -16.21 -29.42
CA GLY A 842 -33.58 -17.14 -29.30
C GLY A 842 -34.21 -17.07 -27.90
N ALA A 843 -35.38 -17.67 -27.72
CA ALA A 843 -36.19 -17.52 -26.49
C ALA A 843 -35.43 -17.79 -25.17
N ASN A 844 -34.42 -18.67 -25.19
CA ASN A 844 -33.66 -19.10 -24.01
C ASN A 844 -32.17 -18.73 -24.07
N ASN A 845 -31.77 -17.90 -25.05
CA ASN A 845 -30.37 -17.57 -25.31
C ASN A 845 -30.14 -16.06 -25.17
N LEU A 846 -29.14 -15.69 -24.37
CA LEU A 846 -28.71 -14.33 -24.12
C LEU A 846 -27.24 -14.21 -24.50
N TYR A 847 -26.89 -13.21 -25.30
CA TYR A 847 -25.49 -12.84 -25.50
C TYR A 847 -25.25 -11.42 -25.00
N VAL A 848 -24.05 -11.20 -24.48
CA VAL A 848 -23.61 -9.88 -24.04
C VAL A 848 -22.16 -9.68 -24.41
N VAL A 849 -21.85 -8.47 -24.90
CA VAL A 849 -20.49 -8.06 -25.28
C VAL A 849 -20.08 -6.90 -24.39
N ALA A 850 -18.92 -7.02 -23.76
CA ALA A 850 -18.35 -6.00 -22.91
C ALA A 850 -16.90 -5.75 -23.30
N ARG A 851 -16.48 -4.49 -23.34
CA ARG A 851 -15.08 -4.11 -23.52
C ARG A 851 -14.45 -3.80 -22.15
N LEU A 852 -13.79 -4.78 -21.55
CA LEU A 852 -13.35 -4.74 -20.16
C LEU A 852 -11.82 -4.80 -20.03
N SER A 853 -11.27 -3.93 -19.20
CA SER A 853 -9.94 -4.07 -18.61
C SER A 853 -10.03 -4.84 -17.28
N ARG A 854 -8.91 -5.01 -16.58
CA ARG A 854 -8.89 -5.70 -15.26
C ARG A 854 -9.63 -5.03 -14.13
N ILE A 855 -9.76 -3.71 -14.18
CA ILE A 855 -10.44 -2.92 -13.15
C ILE A 855 -11.94 -2.80 -13.43
N ALA A 856 -12.34 -2.91 -14.70
CA ALA A 856 -13.72 -2.77 -15.11
C ALA A 856 -14.50 -4.08 -14.89
N THR A 857 -15.77 -3.93 -14.56
CA THR A 857 -16.72 -5.05 -14.54
C THR A 857 -17.93 -4.72 -15.39
N CYS A 858 -18.54 -5.73 -15.97
CA CYS A 858 -19.91 -5.60 -16.46
C CYS A 858 -20.87 -6.40 -15.57
N GLN A 859 -22.07 -5.86 -15.35
CA GLN A 859 -23.19 -6.55 -14.72
C GLN A 859 -24.37 -6.75 -15.66
N ILE A 860 -25.04 -7.87 -15.49
CA ILE A 860 -26.25 -8.27 -16.21
C ILE A 860 -27.24 -8.76 -15.16
N VAL A 861 -28.47 -8.25 -15.21
CA VAL A 861 -29.57 -8.69 -14.36
C VAL A 861 -30.70 -9.20 -15.24
N VAL A 862 -31.14 -10.42 -14.99
CA VAL A 862 -32.24 -11.06 -15.71
C VAL A 862 -33.38 -11.30 -14.73
N THR A 863 -34.55 -10.74 -15.01
CA THR A 863 -35.77 -11.01 -14.24
C THR A 863 -36.38 -12.32 -14.70
N ARG A 864 -36.81 -13.15 -13.75
CA ARG A 864 -37.36 -14.49 -13.99
C ARG A 864 -38.87 -14.51 -13.84
N GLY A 865 -39.58 -15.35 -14.60
CA GLY A 865 -41.03 -15.51 -14.48
C GLY A 865 -41.63 -16.65 -15.30
N ALA A 866 -42.89 -16.98 -14.99
CA ALA A 866 -43.59 -18.16 -15.51
C ALA A 866 -44.08 -18.05 -16.97
N SER A 867 -44.12 -16.84 -17.54
CA SER A 867 -44.53 -16.57 -18.92
C SER A 867 -43.46 -15.71 -19.61
N PRO A 868 -42.38 -16.33 -20.12
CA PRO A 868 -41.30 -15.61 -20.77
C PRO A 868 -41.78 -15.00 -22.11
N ALA A 869 -41.53 -13.71 -22.31
CA ALA A 869 -41.73 -13.05 -23.60
C ALA A 869 -40.43 -13.17 -24.44
N PRO A 870 -40.52 -13.28 -25.78
CA PRO A 870 -39.33 -13.28 -26.60
C PRO A 870 -38.54 -11.98 -26.40
N LEU A 871 -37.30 -12.10 -25.95
CA LEU A 871 -36.40 -10.96 -25.76
C LEU A 871 -36.02 -10.35 -27.12
N PRO A 872 -35.75 -9.04 -27.18
CA PRO A 872 -35.29 -8.39 -28.40
C PRO A 872 -33.94 -8.96 -28.86
N SER A 873 -33.71 -9.00 -30.17
CA SER A 873 -32.43 -9.42 -30.75
C SER A 873 -31.26 -8.49 -30.40
N ASN A 874 -31.58 -7.23 -30.08
CA ASN A 874 -30.66 -6.22 -29.58
C ASN A 874 -31.31 -5.49 -28.40
N ILE A 875 -30.63 -5.52 -27.26
CA ILE A 875 -31.03 -4.87 -26.03
C ILE A 875 -30.00 -3.76 -25.79
N PRO A 876 -30.42 -2.48 -25.77
CA PRO A 876 -29.49 -1.39 -25.49
C PRO A 876 -29.03 -1.45 -24.02
N PRO A 877 -27.83 -0.94 -23.71
CA PRO A 877 -27.39 -0.80 -22.33
C PRO A 877 -28.40 -0.03 -21.47
N SER A 878 -28.59 -0.48 -20.24
CA SER A 878 -29.48 0.16 -19.27
C SER A 878 -29.01 1.59 -18.96
N THR A 879 -29.95 2.53 -18.93
CA THR A 879 -29.70 3.88 -18.43
C THR A 879 -29.68 3.87 -16.90
N GLY A 880 -28.65 4.42 -16.28
CA GLY A 880 -28.49 4.46 -14.81
C GLY A 880 -27.38 3.55 -14.31
N ARG A 881 -27.17 3.53 -12.99
CA ARG A 881 -26.06 2.80 -12.37
C ARG A 881 -26.33 1.29 -12.30
N PRO A 882 -25.29 0.44 -12.44
CA PRO A 882 -25.44 -0.97 -12.16
C PRO A 882 -25.85 -1.21 -10.69
N PRO A 883 -26.49 -2.35 -10.38
CA PRO A 883 -26.94 -2.72 -9.04
C PRO A 883 -25.81 -2.66 -8.01
N TYR A 884 -24.62 -3.02 -8.44
CA TYR A 884 -23.39 -2.82 -7.70
C TYR A 884 -22.46 -1.90 -8.50
N VAL A 885 -22.00 -0.82 -7.88
CA VAL A 885 -20.88 -0.04 -8.37
C VAL A 885 -19.72 -0.38 -7.44
N PRO A 886 -18.60 -0.93 -7.96
CA PRO A 886 -17.42 -1.09 -7.15
C PRO A 886 -17.10 0.22 -6.44
N PRO A 887 -16.62 0.20 -5.18
CA PRO A 887 -16.30 1.42 -4.46
C PRO A 887 -15.20 2.28 -5.11
N SER A 888 -14.61 1.85 -6.23
CA SER A 888 -13.52 2.48 -6.97
C SER A 888 -13.93 3.48 -8.06
N GLU A 889 -15.20 3.59 -8.47
CA GLU A 889 -15.56 4.64 -9.45
C GLU A 889 -16.06 5.93 -8.75
N PRO A 890 -15.53 7.10 -9.15
CA PRO A 890 -15.95 8.39 -8.60
C PRO A 890 -17.39 8.71 -8.98
N LEU A 891 -18.01 9.46 -8.08
CA LEU A 891 -19.40 9.90 -8.17
C LEU A 891 -19.44 11.21 -8.99
N ASP A 892 -19.16 11.14 -10.29
CA ASP A 892 -19.29 12.32 -11.16
C ASP A 892 -20.72 12.48 -11.71
N ASP A 893 -21.27 13.66 -11.42
CA ASP A 893 -22.34 14.41 -12.07
C ASP A 893 -23.54 13.67 -12.70
N LEU A 894 -24.70 13.75 -12.00
CA LEU A 894 -25.96 14.29 -12.54
C LEU A 894 -27.08 14.19 -11.47
N LEU A 895 -27.10 15.16 -10.56
CA LEU A 895 -28.33 15.64 -9.92
C LEU A 895 -28.41 17.16 -10.14
N TYR A 896 -28.58 17.55 -11.40
CA TYR A 896 -29.28 18.79 -11.72
C TYR A 896 -30.60 18.39 -12.36
N ASP A 897 -31.63 18.24 -11.51
CA ASP A 897 -32.98 18.50 -11.97
C ASP A 897 -33.17 20.02 -11.98
N THR A 898 -33.49 20.46 -13.19
CA THR A 898 -33.86 21.78 -13.64
C THR A 898 -35.09 22.33 -12.90
N SER A 899 -34.89 23.40 -12.12
CA SER A 899 -35.93 24.43 -11.99
C SER A 899 -35.34 25.83 -11.97
N THR A 900 -35.46 26.46 -13.14
CA THR A 900 -35.71 27.89 -13.41
C THR A 900 -34.88 28.94 -12.66
N ASP A 901 -33.91 29.52 -13.37
CA ASP A 901 -34.01 30.93 -13.71
C ASP A 901 -33.34 31.26 -15.05
N ILE A 902 -34.07 32.02 -15.86
CA ILE A 902 -33.83 32.28 -17.28
C ILE A 902 -32.77 33.38 -17.43
N ILE A 903 -31.62 33.06 -18.04
CA ILE A 903 -30.77 34.05 -18.69
C ILE A 903 -30.75 33.77 -20.20
N LYS A 904 -31.45 34.63 -20.95
CA LYS A 904 -31.46 34.64 -22.41
C LYS A 904 -30.06 34.99 -22.93
N ILE A 905 -29.38 34.03 -23.54
CA ILE A 905 -28.23 34.30 -24.39
C ILE A 905 -28.73 34.33 -25.85
N LEU A 906 -28.65 35.51 -26.45
CA LEU A 906 -28.80 35.72 -27.89
C LEU A 906 -27.67 34.99 -28.62
N THR A 907 -28.04 34.15 -29.58
CA THR A 907 -27.13 33.57 -30.57
C THR A 907 -26.70 34.63 -31.59
N PRO A 908 -25.41 34.68 -31.95
CA PRO A 908 -25.00 35.06 -33.30
C PRO A 908 -24.33 33.87 -34.01
N ASN A 909 -24.85 33.60 -35.20
CA ASN A 909 -24.31 32.71 -36.20
C ASN A 909 -22.88 33.08 -36.62
N GLY A 910 -22.10 32.04 -36.94
CA GLY A 910 -21.16 32.03 -38.07
C GLY A 910 -19.75 32.58 -37.81
N ASN A 911 -18.76 31.68 -37.81
CA ASN A 911 -17.74 31.65 -38.88
C ASN A 911 -16.66 30.60 -38.59
N ARG A 912 -16.59 29.62 -39.50
CA ARG A 912 -15.64 28.48 -39.56
C ARG A 912 -14.19 28.89 -39.91
N MET A 913 -13.80 30.14 -39.67
CA MET A 913 -12.52 30.72 -40.14
C MET A 913 -11.47 30.90 -39.04
N ARG A 914 -11.72 30.42 -37.80
CA ARG A 914 -10.85 30.64 -36.64
C ARG A 914 -9.84 29.51 -36.37
N ASP A 915 -10.07 28.32 -36.91
CA ASP A 915 -9.23 27.15 -36.62
C ASP A 915 -7.90 27.15 -37.42
N ASP A 916 -7.87 27.74 -38.62
CA ASP A 916 -6.64 27.83 -39.42
C ASP A 916 -5.64 28.87 -38.90
N TRP A 917 -6.11 29.92 -38.21
CA TRP A 917 -5.24 30.95 -37.61
C TRP A 917 -4.52 30.47 -36.34
N ILE A 918 -5.13 29.56 -35.57
CA ILE A 918 -4.52 29.00 -34.36
C ILE A 918 -3.36 28.05 -34.72
N ILE A 919 -3.51 27.31 -35.82
CA ILE A 919 -2.45 26.43 -36.35
C ILE A 919 -1.29 27.26 -36.92
N ALA A 920 -1.59 28.31 -37.71
CA ALA A 920 -0.56 29.18 -38.27
C ALA A 920 0.24 29.93 -37.19
N THR A 921 -0.44 30.42 -36.15
CA THR A 921 0.23 31.15 -35.04
C THR A 921 1.15 30.21 -34.25
N SER A 922 0.72 28.97 -34.01
CA SER A 922 1.53 27.97 -33.32
C SER A 922 2.78 27.59 -34.11
N VAL A 923 2.67 27.43 -35.44
CA VAL A 923 3.82 27.14 -36.31
C VAL A 923 4.81 28.31 -36.34
N ILE A 924 4.34 29.56 -36.39
CA ILE A 924 5.20 30.75 -36.37
C ILE A 924 5.96 30.85 -35.05
N VAL A 925 5.31 30.58 -33.91
CA VAL A 925 5.97 30.59 -32.59
C VAL A 925 7.08 29.53 -32.53
N VAL A 926 6.84 28.33 -33.06
CA VAL A 926 7.85 27.26 -33.12
C VAL A 926 9.03 27.64 -34.02
N ILE A 927 8.79 28.26 -35.18
CA ILE A 927 9.85 28.71 -36.09
C ILE A 927 10.71 29.81 -35.43
N VAL A 928 10.08 30.77 -34.74
CA VAL A 928 10.78 31.84 -34.01
C VAL A 928 11.61 31.24 -32.87
N PHE A 929 11.06 30.27 -32.14
CA PHE A 929 11.79 29.59 -31.06
C PHE A 929 13.00 28.82 -31.59
N MET A 930 12.87 28.12 -32.72
CA MET A 930 13.98 27.46 -33.39
C MET A 930 15.05 28.46 -33.87
N ALA A 931 14.65 29.59 -34.44
CA ALA A 931 15.59 30.64 -34.86
C ALA A 931 16.37 31.24 -33.67
N ILE A 932 15.70 31.46 -32.53
CA ILE A 932 16.33 31.93 -31.29
C ILE A 932 17.33 30.88 -30.77
N CYS A 933 16.95 29.60 -30.75
CA CYS A 933 17.84 28.51 -30.34
C CYS A 933 19.09 28.41 -31.23
N VAL A 934 18.93 28.56 -32.55
CA VAL A 934 20.07 28.60 -33.51
C VAL A 934 20.94 29.85 -33.27
N GLY A 935 20.33 31.00 -32.99
CA GLY A 935 21.04 32.23 -32.62
C GLY A 935 21.87 32.07 -31.34
N ILE A 936 21.30 31.48 -30.29
CA ILE A 936 21.99 31.22 -29.02
C ILE A 936 23.10 30.17 -29.22
N GLY A 937 22.85 29.12 -30.00
CA GLY A 937 23.84 28.10 -30.32
C GLY A 937 25.04 28.66 -31.08
N THR A 938 24.80 29.45 -32.13
CA THR A 938 25.86 30.11 -32.90
C THR A 938 26.63 31.13 -32.08
N TRP A 939 25.97 31.86 -31.18
CA TRP A 939 26.62 32.77 -30.25
C TRP A 939 27.51 32.03 -29.25
N LYS A 940 27.02 30.96 -28.60
CA LYS A 940 27.83 30.14 -27.68
C LYS A 940 29.01 29.48 -28.38
N CYS A 941 28.83 28.97 -29.60
CA CYS A 941 29.95 28.43 -30.39
C CYS A 941 31.01 29.49 -30.73
N ARG A 942 30.60 30.74 -31.02
CA ARG A 942 31.55 31.86 -31.24
C ARG A 942 32.29 32.24 -29.96
N VAL A 943 31.63 32.22 -28.80
CA VAL A 943 32.27 32.48 -27.49
C VAL A 943 33.25 31.36 -27.14
N MET A 944 32.88 30.11 -27.35
CA MET A 944 33.74 28.94 -27.11
C MET A 944 34.96 28.92 -28.04
N ARG A 945 34.80 29.30 -29.32
CA ARG A 945 35.91 29.45 -30.28
C ARG A 945 36.89 30.55 -29.86
N LYS A 946 36.41 31.65 -29.28
CA LYS A 946 37.28 32.70 -28.71
C LYS A 946 38.03 32.21 -27.47
N ALA A 947 37.40 31.41 -26.62
CA ALA A 947 38.05 30.82 -25.45
C ALA A 947 39.13 29.79 -25.84
N LEU A 948 38.86 28.93 -26.83
CA LEU A 948 39.80 27.94 -27.35
C LEU A 948 41.03 28.56 -28.04
N MET A 949 40.85 29.68 -28.77
CA MET A 949 41.97 30.43 -29.34
C MET A 949 42.88 31.04 -28.25
N HIS A 950 42.34 31.33 -27.06
CA HIS A 950 43.12 31.86 -25.95
C HIS A 950 43.93 30.78 -25.21
N VAL A 951 43.42 29.54 -25.20
CA VAL A 951 44.12 28.37 -24.63
C VAL A 951 45.22 27.87 -25.58
N HIS A 952 44.99 27.89 -26.89
CA HIS A 952 46.00 27.45 -27.88
C HIS A 952 47.25 28.34 -27.90
N ASN A 953 47.10 29.67 -27.70
CA ASN A 953 48.26 30.58 -27.62
C ASN A 953 49.06 30.49 -26.30
N LYS A 954 48.59 29.74 -25.29
CA LYS A 954 49.29 29.56 -24.01
C LYS A 954 50.06 28.24 -23.88
N SER A 955 49.91 27.29 -24.80
CA SER A 955 50.57 25.96 -24.68
C SER A 955 51.93 25.82 -25.38
N HIS A 956 52.55 26.92 -25.83
CA HIS A 956 53.87 26.91 -26.50
C HIS A 956 55.04 27.44 -25.66
N ARG A 957 54.91 27.53 -24.34
CA ARG A 957 56.06 27.80 -23.46
C ARG A 957 55.97 27.00 -22.15
N PHE A 958 56.48 25.77 -22.17
CA PHE A 958 57.01 25.13 -20.97
C PHE A 958 58.15 24.17 -21.37
N GLU A 959 59.37 24.54 -20.99
CA GLU A 959 60.58 23.72 -21.01
C GLU A 959 60.71 22.90 -19.70
N PRO A 960 61.51 21.82 -19.69
CA PRO A 960 61.43 20.75 -18.69
C PRO A 960 62.24 21.05 -17.43
N ILE A 961 61.73 20.60 -16.26
CA ILE A 961 62.47 20.59 -14.99
C ILE A 961 62.76 19.13 -14.60
N ASN A 962 64.01 18.91 -14.22
CA ASN A 962 64.70 17.65 -14.02
C ASN A 962 65.11 17.53 -12.55
N ILE A 963 64.72 16.48 -11.82
CA ILE A 963 65.21 16.13 -10.45
C ILE A 963 65.08 14.59 -10.31
N SER A 964 66.13 13.82 -10.52
CA SER A 964 67.25 13.39 -9.65
C SER A 964 67.02 12.03 -8.98
N GLU A 965 67.81 11.05 -9.44
CA GLU A 965 68.00 9.71 -8.88
C GLU A 965 68.67 9.77 -7.51
N THR A 966 68.17 8.99 -6.54
CA THR A 966 69.05 8.27 -5.60
C THR A 966 68.34 7.02 -5.09
N ILE A 967 68.87 5.87 -5.51
CA ILE A 967 68.58 4.52 -5.03
C ILE A 967 69.64 4.17 -3.98
N THR A 968 69.25 3.63 -2.82
CA THR A 968 70.11 2.74 -2.01
C THR A 968 69.30 1.70 -1.23
N HIS A 969 69.36 0.47 -1.75
CA HIS A 969 69.50 -0.85 -1.11
C HIS A 969 68.64 -1.35 0.08
N LEU A 970 67.87 -2.41 -0.24
CA LEU A 970 67.67 -3.74 0.40
C LEU A 970 68.07 -3.97 1.88
N ASN A 971 67.16 -4.63 2.62
CA ASN A 971 67.47 -5.96 3.19
C ASN A 971 66.23 -6.85 3.38
N ASN A 972 66.35 -8.12 2.96
CA ASN A 972 65.39 -9.22 3.08
C ASN A 972 65.73 -10.10 4.30
N GLN A 973 64.73 -10.65 4.99
CA GLN A 973 64.73 -12.02 5.58
C GLN A 973 63.29 -12.34 6.07
N ALA A 974 62.57 -13.19 5.31
CA ALA A 974 62.14 -14.57 5.65
C ALA A 974 61.05 -14.65 6.73
N SER A 975 59.88 -15.28 6.53
CA SER A 975 59.72 -16.70 6.14
C SER A 975 58.37 -17.03 5.48
N ASP A 976 58.42 -18.07 4.66
CA ASP A 976 57.44 -18.69 3.77
C ASP A 976 56.16 -19.28 4.42
N VAL A 977 55.08 -19.46 3.63
CA VAL A 977 54.69 -20.77 3.02
C VAL A 977 53.32 -20.67 2.30
N ASP A 978 53.37 -20.97 0.99
CA ASP A 978 52.41 -21.60 0.07
C ASP A 978 50.89 -21.34 0.11
N VAL A 979 50.39 -20.69 -0.96
CA VAL A 979 49.17 -21.14 -1.65
C VAL A 979 49.39 -21.10 -3.16
N ALA A 980 49.19 -22.25 -3.79
CA ALA A 980 49.37 -22.53 -5.21
C ALA A 980 48.47 -21.68 -6.13
N GLN A 981 49.07 -21.20 -7.20
CA GLN A 981 48.39 -20.68 -8.39
C GLN A 981 47.73 -21.83 -9.17
N SER A 982 46.43 -21.74 -9.43
CA SER A 982 45.82 -22.41 -10.59
C SER A 982 45.39 -21.34 -11.60
N GLN A 983 46.03 -21.40 -12.77
CA GLN A 983 45.75 -20.58 -13.94
C GLN A 983 44.44 -21.05 -14.58
N GLY A 984 43.55 -20.10 -14.90
CA GLY A 984 42.32 -20.39 -15.63
C GLY A 984 41.41 -19.17 -15.78
N SER A 985 41.96 -18.01 -16.13
CA SER A 985 41.16 -16.83 -16.50
C SER A 985 41.38 -16.51 -17.98
N PRO A 986 40.32 -16.40 -18.80
CA PRO A 986 40.46 -15.84 -20.14
C PRO A 986 40.77 -14.33 -20.00
N ARG A 987 41.93 -13.93 -20.50
CA ARG A 987 42.31 -12.52 -20.65
C ARG A 987 41.41 -11.86 -21.69
N PHE A 988 40.65 -10.83 -21.32
CA PHE A 988 40.10 -9.87 -22.26
C PHE A 988 41.03 -8.65 -22.33
N ASN A 989 41.62 -8.45 -23.50
CA ASN A 989 42.48 -7.31 -23.81
C ASN A 989 41.59 -6.22 -24.42
N ILE A 990 41.21 -5.21 -23.64
CA ILE A 990 40.35 -4.10 -24.10
C ILE A 990 41.26 -2.99 -24.60
N THR A 991 41.43 -2.89 -25.92
CA THR A 991 42.28 -1.86 -26.56
C THR A 991 41.52 -0.70 -27.19
N ASN A 992 40.20 -0.56 -27.00
CA ASN A 992 39.44 0.59 -27.51
C ASN A 992 38.53 1.23 -26.45
N SER A 993 38.46 2.56 -26.46
CA SER A 993 37.82 3.41 -25.44
C SER A 993 36.28 3.43 -25.46
N HIS A 994 35.62 2.63 -26.29
CA HIS A 994 34.16 2.47 -26.28
C HIS A 994 33.75 1.03 -26.63
N MET A 995 32.96 0.41 -25.74
CA MET A 995 32.39 -0.93 -25.92
C MET A 995 31.12 -0.85 -26.78
N THR A 996 31.02 -1.67 -27.82
CA THR A 996 29.84 -1.71 -28.69
C THR A 996 28.72 -2.58 -28.09
N LEU A 997 27.46 -2.31 -28.47
CA LEU A 997 26.28 -3.05 -27.98
C LEU A 997 26.37 -4.55 -28.30
N GLU A 998 26.96 -4.92 -29.43
CA GLU A 998 27.17 -6.33 -29.80
C GLU A 998 28.25 -7.01 -28.96
N GLU A 999 29.29 -6.29 -28.54
CA GLU A 999 30.29 -6.80 -27.59
C GLU A 999 29.68 -6.97 -26.18
N ALA A 1000 28.82 -6.05 -25.74
CA ALA A 1000 28.08 -6.18 -24.49
C ALA A 1000 27.12 -7.39 -24.51
N ILE A 1001 26.44 -7.64 -25.64
CA ILE A 1001 25.55 -8.80 -25.82
C ILE A 1001 26.35 -10.11 -25.88
N GLN A 1002 27.54 -10.13 -26.51
CA GLN A 1002 28.40 -11.31 -26.51
C GLN A 1002 29.00 -11.61 -25.14
N ILE A 1003 29.40 -10.59 -24.38
CA ILE A 1003 29.87 -10.74 -22.98
C ILE A 1003 28.74 -11.26 -22.09
N SER A 1004 27.52 -10.72 -22.23
CA SER A 1004 26.34 -11.21 -21.51
C SER A 1004 26.02 -12.67 -21.83
N LYS A 1005 26.03 -13.07 -23.10
CA LYS A 1005 25.81 -14.48 -23.50
C LYS A 1005 26.92 -15.43 -23.03
N ALA A 1006 28.16 -14.97 -22.93
CA ALA A 1006 29.28 -15.75 -22.40
C ALA A 1006 29.24 -15.89 -20.86
N ILE A 1007 28.70 -14.88 -20.16
CA ILE A 1007 28.45 -14.93 -18.71
C ILE A 1007 27.32 -15.93 -18.38
N ASP A 1008 26.26 -15.98 -19.18
CA ASP A 1008 25.18 -16.95 -19.01
C ASP A 1008 25.60 -18.39 -19.32
N GLY A 1009 26.51 -18.60 -20.29
CA GLY A 1009 27.06 -19.92 -20.58
C GLY A 1009 28.00 -20.45 -19.48
N SER A 1010 28.80 -19.57 -18.86
CA SER A 1010 29.80 -19.96 -17.85
C SER A 1010 29.22 -20.32 -16.48
N ARG A 1011 28.02 -19.81 -16.15
CA ARG A 1011 27.26 -20.16 -14.93
C ARG A 1011 26.82 -21.64 -14.87
N SER A 1012 26.76 -22.34 -16.02
CA SER A 1012 26.37 -23.76 -16.05
C SER A 1012 27.51 -24.74 -15.79
N TRP A 1013 28.77 -24.34 -15.97
CA TRP A 1013 29.92 -25.26 -15.89
C TRP A 1013 30.79 -25.09 -14.63
N THR A 1014 30.86 -23.88 -14.06
CA THR A 1014 31.71 -23.62 -12.87
C THR A 1014 31.06 -24.04 -11.55
N PHE A 1015 29.74 -24.20 -11.48
CA PHE A 1015 29.06 -24.66 -10.26
C PHE A 1015 29.02 -26.19 -10.11
N GLU A 1016 29.19 -26.94 -11.19
CA GLU A 1016 29.13 -28.41 -11.17
C GLU A 1016 30.49 -29.06 -10.86
N SER A 1017 31.61 -28.36 -11.15
CA SER A 1017 32.96 -28.83 -10.79
C SER A 1017 33.32 -28.58 -9.32
N SER A 1018 32.86 -27.48 -8.71
CA SER A 1018 33.07 -27.22 -7.27
C SER A 1018 32.25 -28.12 -6.34
N ARG A 1019 31.24 -28.83 -6.85
CA ARG A 1019 30.43 -29.79 -6.07
C ARG A 1019 31.03 -31.20 -6.00
N ARG A 1020 31.94 -31.55 -6.91
CA ARG A 1020 32.66 -32.84 -6.89
C ARG A 1020 33.97 -32.83 -6.09
N GLN A 1021 34.49 -31.66 -5.72
CA GLN A 1021 35.74 -31.54 -4.93
C GLN A 1021 35.52 -31.33 -3.42
N LYS A 1022 34.27 -31.44 -2.93
CA LYS A 1022 33.94 -31.39 -1.48
C LYS A 1022 33.25 -32.66 -0.97
N LEU A 1023 33.38 -33.75 -1.72
CA LEU A 1023 33.02 -35.11 -1.34
C LEU A 1023 34.16 -36.05 -1.79
N GLU A 1024 35.36 -35.79 -1.28
CA GLU A 1024 36.47 -36.72 -1.03
C GLU A 1024 37.20 -36.26 0.24
#